data_AF-A0AAV9ZIR5-F1
#
_entry.id   AF-A0AAV9ZIR5-F1
#
_cell.length_a   1.000
_cell.length_b   1.000
_cell.length_c   1.000
_cell.angle_alpha   90.00
_cell.angle_beta   90.00
_cell.angle_gamma   90.00
#
_symmetry.space_group_name_H-M   'P 1'
#
loop_
_entity.id
_entity.type
_entity.pdbx_description
1 polymer ?
#
loop_
_entity_poly.entity_id
_entity_poly.type
_entity_poly.pdbx_seq_one_letter_code
_entity_poly.pdbx_strand_id
1 'polypeptide(L)'
;MTLAVDTIRQLADLHPKPSNVRFQYGTAGFRTVASVLDSVLFRVGVLAGLRSKKLDGKTIGVMVTASHNPEQDNGVKLVDPRGEMLDASWETYATTLSNAQTTDEFVSELQKFVEVLKIDLSKPARVVYARDTRPSGEALVSSLEDGLKAIGAEGRNAGVTTTPVLHYLVRAINTKGTRESYGDDTEEAYFLKLATAFKKLVSTRETPSPLLIDCANGVGAPIATKLAEYLGDSLTLVLENASITTPGALNNSCGADYVKTAQKLPPSLADRLQAGQRGCSLDGDADRLMYFYLDERSQFHMLDGDKIAALVAAFIVELVKTAGLDGQIKVGIVQTAYANGASTKYLSERSPVKCVPTGVKHLHHAAEHYNIGIYFEANGHGTVLFSQPTQELLQSYEPTTPAQSTALEHLRNVNQLINQTVGDALSDMLLVEAVLAHKDYSGVEWDSLYIDLPNRQVKVVVADRNQFRTEDAERRLVSPVGLQEKINDLVRRYEGGRSFVRPSGTEDVVRVYAEASIRAQADELAYRVAGLVIINQAFDSRLRLDRRRPMNGDGFGVGWYDSVYDEELGPQPCIFTSVTPAWNNINLTRLAEKIKSPLVFGHVRATTAGSLSLDNCHPFVHGKLMFMHNGGIAQWELIKRSLQKELPDVAFNMVQGNTDSEWAFALFLSKLPDPNARTFTPDILRRAMLDTIATMNDLAEAVGITEPSLMNFCVTDGDTVIATRYISSDKDEAASLWFSSGTTFSEDAEGGHYRMSKADKRENIIMIASEPLTFERADWMEIKTNTLVVITPRFNFLQIPIVDKFSAPGNVRVPMSSFLLLVCFNIFAEPVNPWLLTAADVWGRILGMSAPLFILLEGVSSLLVVQKTGQIAKELVAEGESYQLGLLVGTAVAYVSAFWWIVVSYSAAASSPLASTLLGAALCSFFFLTCIGFVLRRTNVVESAGILLVIAYNIWLCGLGSDEKSVFDSALSYAPLLPNIMPHLGALFNFIRHTLPKPVLFALSYRLAILQLASRILPSIGIGADSIDDYEDTWEDRPTSALARLLLTYRQSIFVTVYSHLLLLDPSSQVWSRWMLIFFTLGIWAVELLVSSAEDDDVGKRLD
;
A
#
# COMPACT_ATOMS: atom_id res chain seq x y z
N MET A 1 8.99 52.97 14.25
CA MET A 1 10.30 52.41 13.85
C MET A 1 10.08 51.46 12.68
N THR A 2 10.99 51.42 11.71
CA THR A 2 10.99 50.47 10.60
C THR A 2 11.93 49.30 10.92
N LEU A 3 11.76 48.17 10.23
CA LEU A 3 12.72 47.06 10.32
C LEU A 3 14.13 47.55 9.96
N ALA A 4 15.15 47.09 10.69
CA ALA A 4 16.55 47.37 10.39
C ALA A 4 17.03 46.52 9.21
N VAL A 5 16.49 46.79 8.02
CA VAL A 5 16.64 45.97 6.82
C VAL A 5 18.11 45.71 6.47
N ASP A 6 18.99 46.71 6.57
CA ASP A 6 20.40 46.57 6.22
C ASP A 6 21.13 45.59 7.15
N THR A 7 20.86 45.66 8.46
CA THR A 7 21.43 44.73 9.45
C THR A 7 20.90 43.32 9.24
N ILE A 8 19.59 43.17 8.97
CA ILE A 8 18.98 41.87 8.68
C ILE A 8 19.60 41.26 7.43
N ARG A 9 19.78 42.05 6.36
CA ARG A 9 20.40 41.59 5.11
C ARG A 9 21.84 41.11 5.34
N GLN A 10 22.65 41.94 5.99
CA GLN A 10 24.07 41.63 6.25
C GLN A 10 24.25 40.32 7.01
N LEU A 11 23.43 40.07 8.04
CA LEU A 11 23.52 38.83 8.83
C LEU A 11 22.86 37.64 8.12
N ALA A 12 21.74 37.85 7.40
CA ALA A 12 21.09 36.79 6.64
C ALA A 12 21.99 36.21 5.54
N ASP A 13 22.82 37.04 4.91
CA ASP A 13 23.77 36.60 3.87
C ASP A 13 24.87 35.67 4.42
N LEU A 14 25.12 35.66 5.74
CA LEU A 14 26.01 34.70 6.40
C LEU A 14 25.38 33.31 6.55
N HIS A 15 24.05 33.22 6.44
CA HIS A 15 23.25 32.01 6.66
C HIS A 15 22.40 31.65 5.42
N PRO A 16 23.02 31.38 4.26
CA PRO A 16 22.28 31.14 3.02
C PRO A 16 21.44 29.86 3.09
N LYS A 17 20.22 29.93 2.53
CA LYS A 17 19.33 28.76 2.45
C LYS A 17 19.84 27.75 1.41
N PRO A 18 19.87 26.44 1.72
CA PRO A 18 20.10 25.39 0.72
C PRO A 18 18.99 25.36 -0.35
N SER A 19 19.38 25.32 -1.64
CA SER A 19 18.45 25.42 -2.78
C SER A 19 17.47 24.25 -2.90
N ASN A 20 17.93 23.02 -2.62
CA ASN A 20 17.17 21.79 -2.82
C ASN A 20 16.44 21.27 -1.57
N VAL A 21 16.27 22.11 -0.55
CA VAL A 21 15.60 21.72 0.70
C VAL A 21 14.37 22.59 0.92
N ARG A 22 13.25 21.94 1.24
CA ARG A 22 12.02 22.59 1.69
C ARG A 22 11.83 22.27 3.17
N PHE A 23 11.69 23.31 3.98
CA PHE A 23 11.45 23.17 5.41
C PHE A 23 9.96 23.24 5.72
N GLN A 24 9.52 22.57 6.78
CA GLN A 24 8.16 22.68 7.28
C GLN A 24 8.21 22.73 8.80
N TYR A 25 7.53 23.72 9.39
CA TYR A 25 7.34 23.76 10.84
C TYR A 25 6.27 22.73 11.20
N GLY A 26 6.69 21.62 11.83
CA GLY A 26 5.81 20.54 12.25
C GLY A 26 5.31 20.72 13.69
N THR A 27 4.69 19.66 14.23
CA THR A 27 4.15 19.63 15.60
C THR A 27 5.18 19.93 16.69
N ALA A 28 6.47 19.74 16.41
CA ALA A 28 7.55 19.98 17.34
C ALA A 28 8.67 20.86 16.75
N GLY A 29 8.28 21.81 15.89
CA GLY A 29 9.18 22.75 15.23
C GLY A 29 9.81 22.23 13.94
N PHE A 30 10.94 22.82 13.56
CA PHE A 30 11.75 22.30 12.45
C PHE A 30 12.64 21.19 12.96
N ARG A 31 12.68 20.04 12.28
CA ARG A 31 13.59 18.92 12.57
C ARG A 31 14.06 18.27 11.29
N THR A 32 15.37 18.13 11.14
CA THR A 32 16.02 17.44 10.02
C THR A 32 17.52 17.28 10.35
N VAL A 33 18.30 16.82 9.39
CA VAL A 33 19.76 16.71 9.49
C VAL A 33 20.36 18.07 9.85
N ALA A 34 21.24 18.11 10.86
CA ALA A 34 21.72 19.36 11.42
C ALA A 34 22.46 20.26 10.42
N SER A 35 23.12 19.67 9.41
CA SER A 35 23.92 20.39 8.41
C SER A 35 23.13 21.35 7.52
N VAL A 36 21.78 21.24 7.47
CA VAL A 36 20.93 22.11 6.66
C VAL A 36 20.13 23.13 7.48
N LEU A 37 20.30 23.14 8.81
CA LEU A 37 19.47 23.94 9.74
C LEU A 37 20.00 25.35 10.03
N ASP A 38 21.21 25.69 9.59
CA ASP A 38 21.85 26.99 9.84
C ASP A 38 20.94 28.18 9.48
N SER A 39 20.51 28.27 8.22
CA SER A 39 19.58 29.31 7.75
C SER A 39 18.24 29.32 8.49
N VAL A 40 17.76 28.15 8.94
CA VAL A 40 16.49 28.04 9.67
C VAL A 40 16.61 28.68 11.04
N LEU A 41 17.70 28.42 11.77
CA LEU A 41 17.86 28.94 13.13
C LEU A 41 18.07 30.45 13.16
N PHE A 42 18.82 31.01 12.21
CA PHE A 42 18.91 32.45 12.02
C PHE A 42 17.51 33.07 11.84
N ARG A 43 16.70 32.50 10.93
CA ARG A 43 15.35 33.02 10.62
C ARG A 43 14.39 32.82 11.79
N VAL A 44 14.52 31.74 12.55
CA VAL A 44 13.75 31.50 13.78
C VAL A 44 14.14 32.49 14.88
N GLY A 45 15.40 32.89 14.99
CA GLY A 45 15.83 33.96 15.91
C GLY A 45 15.13 35.28 15.61
N VAL A 46 15.10 35.69 14.33
CA VAL A 46 14.36 36.88 13.89
C VAL A 46 12.86 36.75 14.24
N LEU A 47 12.27 35.59 13.93
CA LEU A 47 10.86 35.31 14.20
C LEU A 47 10.53 35.34 15.70
N ALA A 48 11.38 34.80 16.56
CA ALA A 48 11.22 34.82 18.02
C ALA A 48 11.16 36.26 18.55
N GLY A 49 12.05 37.13 18.06
CA GLY A 49 12.04 38.54 18.42
C GLY A 49 10.77 39.26 17.95
N LEU A 50 10.27 38.95 16.74
CA LEU A 50 9.00 39.48 16.25
C LEU A 50 7.79 38.97 17.04
N ARG A 51 7.80 37.69 17.45
CA ARG A 51 6.75 37.11 18.31
C ARG A 51 6.71 37.82 19.66
N SER A 52 7.87 38.07 20.26
CA SER A 52 8.00 38.83 21.51
C SER A 52 7.42 40.24 21.35
N LYS A 53 7.80 40.98 20.29
CA LYS A 53 7.27 42.32 20.00
C LYS A 53 5.75 42.32 19.81
N LYS A 54 5.21 41.31 19.12
CA LYS A 54 3.76 41.16 18.93
C LYS A 54 3.02 40.98 20.26
N LEU A 55 3.64 40.30 21.21
CA LEU A 55 3.10 40.03 22.54
C LEU A 55 3.61 41.04 23.58
N ASP A 56 3.75 42.31 23.18
CA ASP A 56 4.11 43.44 24.04
C ASP A 56 5.44 43.27 24.80
N GLY A 57 6.39 42.54 24.23
CA GLY A 57 7.71 42.29 24.80
C GLY A 57 7.75 41.19 25.87
N LYS A 58 6.71 40.33 25.92
CA LYS A 58 6.78 39.07 26.66
C LYS A 58 7.93 38.21 26.16
N THR A 59 8.55 37.48 27.06
CA THR A 59 9.69 36.60 26.77
C THR A 59 9.22 35.38 25.99
N ILE A 60 9.91 35.07 24.89
CA ILE A 60 9.69 33.88 24.06
C ILE A 60 10.83 32.88 24.28
N GLY A 61 10.54 31.58 24.28
CA GLY A 61 11.56 30.54 24.36
C GLY A 61 11.97 30.01 22.99
N VAL A 62 13.22 29.61 22.85
CA VAL A 62 13.73 28.84 21.70
C VAL A 62 14.52 27.63 22.20
N MET A 63 14.05 26.41 21.94
CA MET A 63 14.77 25.19 22.28
C MET A 63 15.41 24.59 21.03
N VAL A 64 16.73 24.41 21.05
CA VAL A 64 17.49 23.73 20.00
C VAL A 64 17.67 22.26 20.38
N THR A 65 16.87 21.38 19.78
CA THR A 65 16.88 19.94 20.02
C THR A 65 16.10 19.18 18.94
N ALA A 66 16.47 17.93 18.70
CA ALA A 66 15.62 16.96 18.01
C ALA A 66 15.12 15.79 18.89
N SER A 67 15.16 15.91 20.23
CA SER A 67 14.54 14.95 21.15
C SER A 67 15.03 13.51 20.87
N HIS A 68 14.13 12.55 20.65
CA HIS A 68 14.40 11.15 20.33
C HIS A 68 15.12 10.85 18.99
N ASN A 69 15.31 11.83 18.10
CA ASN A 69 15.96 11.59 16.80
C ASN A 69 17.42 11.11 16.94
N PRO A 70 17.99 10.46 15.90
CA PRO A 70 19.42 10.12 15.84
C PRO A 70 20.33 11.34 16.02
N GLU A 71 21.55 11.17 16.53
CA GLU A 71 22.47 12.25 16.90
C GLU A 71 22.77 13.25 15.76
N GLN A 72 22.84 12.79 14.50
CA GLN A 72 23.13 13.68 13.35
C GLN A 72 22.02 14.70 13.04
N ASP A 73 20.81 14.48 13.53
CA ASP A 73 19.70 15.41 13.37
C ASP A 73 19.81 16.55 14.39
N ASN A 74 19.12 17.65 14.15
CA ASN A 74 18.80 18.63 15.19
C ASN A 74 17.47 19.31 14.85
N GLY A 75 17.08 20.30 15.64
CA GLY A 75 15.83 21.01 15.41
C GLY A 75 15.72 22.26 16.25
N VAL A 76 14.65 23.00 16.01
CA VAL A 76 14.32 24.20 16.77
C VAL A 76 12.81 24.32 16.96
N LYS A 77 12.39 24.56 18.21
CA LYS A 77 11.00 24.81 18.60
C LYS A 77 10.87 26.14 19.36
N LEU A 78 9.75 26.82 19.15
CA LEU A 78 9.42 28.09 19.79
C LEU A 78 8.43 27.84 20.94
N VAL A 79 8.61 28.58 22.02
CA VAL A 79 7.81 28.48 23.24
C VAL A 79 7.17 29.83 23.52
N ASP A 80 5.84 29.85 23.62
CA ASP A 80 5.08 31.05 23.89
C ASP A 80 5.07 31.41 25.40
N PRO A 81 4.58 32.61 25.80
CA PRO A 81 4.89 33.18 27.11
C PRO A 81 4.43 32.40 28.36
N ARG A 82 3.42 31.54 28.25
CA ARG A 82 2.97 30.68 29.36
C ARG A 82 3.72 29.34 29.39
N GLY A 83 4.76 29.17 28.58
CA GLY A 83 5.51 27.93 28.46
C GLY A 83 4.84 26.91 27.54
N GLU A 84 3.82 27.31 26.80
CA GLU A 84 3.12 26.50 25.80
C GLU A 84 3.87 26.50 24.46
N MET A 85 3.51 25.57 23.57
CA MET A 85 4.05 25.54 22.21
C MET A 85 3.59 26.77 21.42
N LEU A 86 4.36 27.17 20.40
CA LEU A 86 4.01 28.26 19.50
C LEU A 86 2.57 28.15 18.98
N ASP A 87 1.85 29.27 18.99
CA ASP A 87 0.53 29.40 18.38
C ASP A 87 0.49 28.86 16.93
N ALA A 88 -0.53 28.07 16.62
CA ALA A 88 -0.71 27.41 15.32
C ALA A 88 -0.64 28.36 14.12
N SER A 89 -1.22 29.54 14.27
CA SER A 89 -1.24 30.54 13.20
C SER A 89 0.17 31.02 12.85
N TRP A 90 1.15 30.85 13.75
CA TRP A 90 2.54 31.27 13.55
C TRP A 90 3.43 30.24 12.85
N GLU A 91 3.03 28.97 12.81
CA GLU A 91 3.78 27.89 12.16
C GLU A 91 3.89 28.11 10.64
N THR A 92 2.84 28.65 10.03
CA THR A 92 2.83 28.99 8.60
C THR A 92 3.83 30.10 8.31
N TYR A 93 3.90 31.12 9.15
CA TYR A 93 4.88 32.20 8.99
C TYR A 93 6.32 31.71 9.19
N ALA A 94 6.57 30.86 10.19
CA ALA A 94 7.86 30.20 10.36
C ALA A 94 8.27 29.44 9.10
N THR A 95 7.33 28.67 8.54
CA THR A 95 7.54 27.88 7.33
C THR A 95 7.83 28.76 6.11
N THR A 96 7.03 29.81 5.88
CA THR A 96 7.24 30.76 4.76
C THR A 96 8.60 31.43 4.85
N LEU A 97 8.93 32.00 6.02
CA LEU A 97 10.20 32.68 6.23
C LEU A 97 11.39 31.73 6.02
N SER A 98 11.32 30.51 6.52
CA SER A 98 12.40 29.51 6.39
C SER A 98 12.57 29.00 4.95
N ASN A 99 11.57 29.16 4.09
CA ASN A 99 11.63 28.71 2.69
C ASN A 99 11.98 29.81 1.68
N ALA A 100 12.03 31.07 2.07
CA ALA A 100 12.47 32.17 1.19
C ALA A 100 13.88 31.88 0.63
N GLN A 101 14.03 31.86 -0.70
CA GLN A 101 15.24 31.38 -1.37
C GLN A 101 16.38 32.40 -1.28
N THR A 102 16.06 33.68 -1.36
CA THR A 102 17.04 34.76 -1.29
C THR A 102 16.83 35.62 -0.04
N THR A 103 17.87 36.34 0.37
CA THR A 103 17.79 37.34 1.44
C THR A 103 16.74 38.42 1.13
N ASP A 104 16.64 38.84 -0.13
CA ASP A 104 15.65 39.80 -0.60
C ASP A 104 14.21 39.30 -0.43
N GLU A 105 13.97 38.05 -0.80
CA GLU A 105 12.68 37.39 -0.61
C GLU A 105 12.36 37.27 0.89
N PHE A 106 13.34 36.86 1.71
CA PHE A 106 13.18 36.76 3.16
C PHE A 106 12.81 38.10 3.80
N VAL A 107 13.51 39.18 3.44
CA VAL A 107 13.21 40.54 3.91
C VAL A 107 11.83 41.00 3.45
N SER A 108 11.46 40.72 2.20
CA SER A 108 10.14 41.07 1.66
C SER A 108 9.02 40.36 2.45
N GLU A 109 9.18 39.06 2.71
CA GLU A 109 8.22 38.29 3.51
C GLU A 109 8.16 38.78 4.97
N LEU A 110 9.29 39.14 5.57
CA LEU A 110 9.32 39.75 6.91
C LEU A 110 8.55 41.09 6.96
N GLN A 111 8.73 41.94 5.95
CA GLN A 111 8.02 43.22 5.89
C GLN A 111 6.51 43.03 5.76
N LYS A 112 6.07 42.15 4.85
CA LYS A 112 4.66 41.76 4.72
C LYS A 112 4.13 41.21 6.03
N PHE A 113 4.90 40.38 6.70
CA PHE A 113 4.52 39.76 7.95
C PHE A 113 4.28 40.78 9.07
N VAL A 114 5.20 41.74 9.24
CA VAL A 114 5.06 42.84 10.20
C VAL A 114 3.83 43.69 9.92
N GLU A 115 3.54 43.98 8.65
CA GLU A 115 2.38 44.77 8.25
C GLU A 115 1.06 44.02 8.50
N VAL A 116 0.95 42.77 8.02
CA VAL A 116 -0.26 41.93 8.15
C VAL A 116 -0.61 41.70 9.60
N LEU A 117 0.37 41.36 10.43
CA LEU A 117 0.15 41.14 11.87
C LEU A 117 0.14 42.42 12.70
N LYS A 118 0.39 43.59 12.10
CA LYS A 118 0.46 44.89 12.78
C LYS A 118 1.40 44.82 13.99
N ILE A 119 2.63 44.34 13.78
CA ILE A 119 3.63 44.20 14.84
C ILE A 119 4.21 45.58 15.15
N ASP A 120 4.09 46.01 16.41
CA ASP A 120 4.73 47.25 16.87
C ASP A 120 6.23 47.02 17.11
N LEU A 121 7.05 47.45 16.16
CA LEU A 121 8.50 47.28 16.21
C LEU A 121 9.18 48.07 17.34
N SER A 122 8.50 49.05 17.94
CA SER A 122 9.04 49.84 19.06
C SER A 122 9.05 49.08 20.39
N LYS A 123 8.27 48.01 20.50
CA LYS A 123 8.25 47.15 21.69
C LYS A 123 9.60 46.45 21.89
N PRO A 124 10.02 46.18 23.13
CA PRO A 124 11.20 45.37 23.36
C PRO A 124 10.98 43.94 22.83
N ALA A 125 12.06 43.25 22.48
CA ALA A 125 12.05 41.83 22.15
C ALA A 125 12.92 41.10 23.16
N ARG A 126 12.39 40.06 23.80
CA ARG A 126 13.08 39.25 24.81
C ARG A 126 12.95 37.78 24.46
N VAL A 127 14.08 37.09 24.41
CA VAL A 127 14.14 35.68 24.05
C VAL A 127 15.04 34.93 25.03
N VAL A 128 14.59 33.79 25.54
CA VAL A 128 15.41 32.84 26.29
C VAL A 128 15.62 31.63 25.41
N TYR A 129 16.83 31.09 25.36
CA TYR A 129 17.11 29.93 24.53
C TYR A 129 18.03 28.95 25.21
N ALA A 130 17.89 27.68 24.85
CA ALA A 130 18.66 26.56 25.38
C ALA A 130 18.91 25.54 24.26
N ARG A 131 19.83 24.61 24.52
CA ARG A 131 20.09 23.47 23.64
C ARG A 131 20.22 22.16 24.42
N ASP A 132 20.04 21.05 23.71
CA ASP A 132 20.45 19.73 24.20
C ASP A 132 21.96 19.47 24.00
N THR A 133 22.37 18.21 24.17
CA THR A 133 23.77 17.77 24.09
C THR A 133 24.25 17.45 22.66
N ARG A 134 23.45 17.70 21.63
CA ARG A 134 23.85 17.37 20.24
C ARG A 134 25.11 18.14 19.83
N PRO A 135 26.05 17.50 19.11
CA PRO A 135 27.30 18.14 18.68
C PRO A 135 27.09 19.39 17.81
N SER A 136 26.03 19.42 17.00
CA SER A 136 25.69 20.56 16.15
C SER A 136 25.11 21.76 16.92
N GLY A 137 24.73 21.58 18.18
CA GLY A 137 23.97 22.58 18.94
C GLY A 137 24.70 23.90 19.14
N GLU A 138 26.02 23.91 19.32
CA GLU A 138 26.79 25.15 19.51
C GLU A 138 26.80 26.03 18.26
N ALA A 139 27.10 25.44 17.10
CA ALA A 139 27.09 26.16 15.82
C ALA A 139 25.69 26.71 15.52
N LEU A 140 24.67 25.88 15.75
CA LEU A 140 23.27 26.22 15.55
C LEU A 140 22.77 27.35 16.48
N VAL A 141 23.20 27.36 17.74
CA VAL A 141 22.93 28.48 18.67
C VAL A 141 23.62 29.77 18.20
N SER A 142 24.83 29.69 17.64
CA SER A 142 25.47 30.88 17.06
C SER A 142 24.62 31.49 15.94
N SER A 143 24.06 30.68 15.03
CA SER A 143 23.17 31.17 13.96
C SER A 143 21.89 31.78 14.53
N LEU A 144 21.34 31.20 15.60
CA LEU A 144 20.18 31.75 16.32
C LEU A 144 20.50 33.13 16.92
N GLU A 145 21.65 33.27 17.57
CA GLU A 145 22.12 34.52 18.19
C GLU A 145 22.29 35.64 17.16
N ASP A 146 22.81 35.34 15.96
CA ASP A 146 22.86 36.29 14.84
C ASP A 146 21.45 36.73 14.40
N GLY A 147 20.48 35.81 14.41
CA GLY A 147 19.07 36.13 14.16
C GLY A 147 18.46 37.07 15.21
N LEU A 148 18.76 36.84 16.49
CA LEU A 148 18.32 37.71 17.59
C LEU A 148 18.95 39.10 17.48
N LYS A 149 20.25 39.16 17.16
CA LYS A 149 20.97 40.41 16.94
C LYS A 149 20.39 41.20 15.76
N ALA A 150 20.01 40.53 14.67
CA ALA A 150 19.43 41.14 13.49
C ALA A 150 18.12 41.91 13.78
N ILE A 151 17.31 41.44 14.75
CA ILE A 151 16.05 42.07 15.15
C ILE A 151 16.15 42.92 16.43
N GLY A 152 17.36 43.05 16.99
CA GLY A 152 17.61 43.78 18.24
C GLY A 152 16.91 43.16 19.44
N ALA A 153 16.81 41.82 19.49
CA ALA A 153 16.26 41.09 20.62
C ALA A 153 17.29 40.92 21.75
N GLU A 154 16.85 41.10 22.99
CA GLU A 154 17.59 40.75 24.19
C GLU A 154 17.54 39.22 24.37
N GLY A 155 18.69 38.56 24.20
CA GLY A 155 18.83 37.11 24.33
C GLY A 155 19.39 36.70 25.69
N ARG A 156 18.76 35.73 26.36
CA ARG A 156 19.28 35.02 27.54
C ARG A 156 19.59 33.57 27.19
N ASN A 157 20.87 33.23 27.14
CA ASN A 157 21.34 31.85 26.96
C ASN A 157 21.19 31.08 28.28
N ALA A 158 20.35 30.05 28.30
CA ALA A 158 20.17 29.14 29.43
C ALA A 158 21.10 27.91 29.36
N GLY A 159 21.97 27.83 28.35
CA GLY A 159 22.99 26.80 28.20
C GLY A 159 22.44 25.45 27.77
N VAL A 160 23.08 24.39 28.27
CA VAL A 160 22.70 22.99 28.03
C VAL A 160 21.74 22.55 29.12
N THR A 161 20.46 22.44 28.81
CA THR A 161 19.43 22.01 29.76
C THR A 161 18.32 21.24 29.03
N THR A 162 17.37 20.70 29.78
CA THR A 162 16.25 19.92 29.23
C THR A 162 15.18 20.84 28.62
N THR A 163 14.37 20.29 27.71
CA THR A 163 13.22 21.00 27.16
C THR A 163 12.30 21.57 28.25
N PRO A 164 11.90 20.78 29.29
CA PRO A 164 10.99 21.27 30.31
C PRO A 164 11.54 22.41 31.16
N VAL A 165 12.85 22.43 31.42
CA VAL A 165 13.50 23.54 32.14
C VAL A 165 13.39 24.83 31.35
N LEU A 166 13.60 24.81 30.02
CA LEU A 166 13.41 26.02 29.21
C LEU A 166 11.95 26.51 29.29
N HIS A 167 10.98 25.61 29.16
CA HIS A 167 9.56 25.97 29.24
C HIS A 167 9.19 26.54 30.63
N TYR A 168 9.75 25.97 31.70
CA TYR A 168 9.64 26.50 33.05
C TYR A 168 10.18 27.94 33.14
N LEU A 169 11.39 28.20 32.63
CA LEU A 169 12.01 29.52 32.66
C LEU A 169 11.15 30.56 31.93
N VAL A 170 10.63 30.23 30.74
CA VAL A 170 9.76 31.13 29.97
C VAL A 170 8.53 31.52 30.77
N ARG A 171 7.82 30.54 31.35
CA ARG A 171 6.63 30.81 32.17
C ARG A 171 6.99 31.59 33.44
N ALA A 172 8.05 31.21 34.14
CA ALA A 172 8.50 31.87 35.37
C ALA A 172 8.82 33.35 35.11
N ILE A 173 9.58 33.68 34.06
CA ILE A 173 9.93 35.05 33.69
C ILE A 173 8.68 35.90 33.42
N ASN A 174 7.73 35.35 32.65
CA ASN A 174 6.55 36.10 32.23
C ASN A 174 5.48 36.24 33.32
N THR A 175 5.49 35.36 34.32
CA THR A 175 4.50 35.36 35.42
C THR A 175 5.06 35.92 36.73
N LYS A 176 6.36 36.18 36.81
CA LYS A 176 7.03 36.72 38.00
C LYS A 176 6.35 37.99 38.51
N GLY A 177 6.03 38.00 39.81
CA GLY A 177 5.38 39.15 40.46
C GLY A 177 3.90 39.36 40.08
N THR A 178 3.31 38.44 39.32
CA THR A 178 1.87 38.43 39.04
C THR A 178 1.14 37.45 39.98
N ARG A 179 -0.20 37.45 39.96
CA ARG A 179 -1.01 36.45 40.69
C ARG A 179 -0.82 35.02 40.16
N GLU A 180 -0.36 34.87 38.92
CA GLU A 180 -0.12 33.57 38.25
C GLU A 180 1.36 33.12 38.39
N SER A 181 2.13 33.71 39.32
CA SER A 181 3.57 33.45 39.47
C SER A 181 3.89 31.96 39.60
N TYR A 182 4.67 31.45 38.64
CA TYR A 182 4.95 30.01 38.53
C TYR A 182 6.15 29.53 39.36
N GLY A 183 7.02 30.45 39.78
CA GLY A 183 8.26 30.21 40.51
C GLY A 183 9.31 31.26 40.17
N ASP A 184 10.50 31.15 40.76
CA ASP A 184 11.65 31.97 40.37
C ASP A 184 12.24 31.51 39.03
N ASP A 185 12.83 32.43 38.29
CA ASP A 185 13.31 32.26 36.92
C ASP A 185 14.74 31.70 36.82
N THR A 186 15.07 30.68 37.62
CA THR A 186 16.37 29.99 37.57
C THR A 186 16.20 28.47 37.53
N GLU A 187 17.25 27.76 37.11
CA GLU A 187 17.27 26.30 37.07
C GLU A 187 17.27 25.71 38.50
N GLU A 188 17.93 26.37 39.46
CA GLU A 188 17.91 25.98 40.87
C GLU A 188 16.51 26.07 41.47
N ALA A 189 15.74 27.10 41.10
CA ALA A 189 14.36 27.26 41.54
C ALA A 189 13.45 26.15 41.00
N TYR A 190 13.69 25.69 39.78
CA TYR A 190 13.01 24.52 39.21
C TYR A 190 13.27 23.27 40.06
N PHE A 191 14.53 22.96 40.38
CA PHE A 191 14.86 21.81 41.24
C PHE A 191 14.25 21.93 42.64
N LEU A 192 14.36 23.11 43.26
CA LEU A 192 13.85 23.36 44.60
C LEU A 192 12.33 23.19 44.64
N LYS A 193 11.61 23.69 43.63
CA LYS A 193 10.15 23.55 43.51
C LYS A 193 9.75 22.08 43.48
N LEU A 194 10.34 21.30 42.57
CA LEU A 194 10.04 19.87 42.41
C LEU A 194 10.40 19.07 43.67
N ALA A 195 11.63 19.20 44.16
CA ALA A 195 12.11 18.46 45.31
C ALA A 195 11.32 18.79 46.58
N THR A 196 10.95 20.06 46.80
CA THR A 196 10.15 20.46 47.97
C THR A 196 8.74 19.85 47.92
N ALA A 197 8.09 19.90 46.76
CA ALA A 197 6.76 19.32 46.59
C ALA A 197 6.77 17.79 46.76
N PHE A 198 7.77 17.11 46.16
CA PHE A 198 7.97 15.67 46.30
C PHE A 198 8.19 15.26 47.76
N LYS A 199 9.14 15.90 48.46
CA LYS A 199 9.44 15.63 49.87
C LYS A 199 8.22 15.73 50.76
N LYS A 200 7.38 16.75 50.54
CA LYS A 200 6.12 16.91 51.29
C LYS A 200 5.17 15.75 51.03
N LEU A 201 5.02 15.33 49.77
CA LEU A 201 4.16 14.21 49.40
C LEU A 201 4.59 12.88 50.01
N VAL A 202 5.90 12.61 50.12
CA VAL A 202 6.41 11.33 50.61
C VAL A 202 6.83 11.35 52.09
N SER A 203 6.79 12.50 52.76
CA SER A 203 7.30 12.68 54.14
C SER A 203 6.74 11.71 55.21
N THR A 204 5.55 11.17 54.99
CA THR A 204 4.86 10.23 55.91
C THR A 204 4.87 8.79 55.40
N ARG A 205 5.61 8.51 54.32
CA ARG A 205 5.70 7.22 53.65
C ARG A 205 7.07 6.59 53.86
N GLU A 206 7.16 5.29 53.60
CA GLU A 206 8.44 4.61 53.56
C GLU A 206 9.26 5.14 52.39
N THR A 207 10.58 5.27 52.59
CA THR A 207 11.47 5.73 51.54
C THR A 207 11.45 4.74 50.37
N PRO A 208 11.14 5.19 49.14
CA PRO A 208 11.12 4.30 47.98
C PRO A 208 12.50 3.66 47.75
N SER A 209 12.50 2.42 47.25
CA SER A 209 13.75 1.77 46.83
C SER A 209 14.45 2.56 45.72
N PRO A 210 15.78 2.45 45.54
CA PRO A 210 16.50 3.17 44.50
C PRO A 210 15.92 2.93 43.10
N LEU A 211 15.75 4.02 42.33
CA LEU A 211 15.21 4.01 40.98
C LEU A 211 16.37 4.02 39.96
N LEU A 212 16.39 3.04 39.05
CA LEU A 212 17.33 3.03 37.93
C LEU A 212 16.79 3.92 36.80
N ILE A 213 17.60 4.86 36.33
CA ILE A 213 17.23 5.80 35.27
C ILE A 213 18.18 5.64 34.09
N ASP A 214 17.64 5.24 32.95
CA ASP A 214 18.30 5.33 31.65
C ASP A 214 18.15 6.75 31.09
N CYS A 215 19.25 7.49 31.08
CA CYS A 215 19.29 8.89 30.65
C CYS A 215 19.48 9.08 29.14
N ALA A 216 19.39 8.01 28.33
CA ALA A 216 19.52 8.03 26.87
C ALA A 216 20.81 8.66 26.31
N ASN A 217 21.84 8.78 27.14
CA ASN A 217 23.06 9.58 26.90
C ASN A 217 22.75 11.05 26.53
N GLY A 218 21.59 11.55 26.97
CA GLY A 218 21.08 12.89 26.68
C GLY A 218 21.25 13.88 27.82
N VAL A 219 20.71 15.08 27.63
CA VAL A 219 20.81 16.18 28.60
C VAL A 219 20.08 15.88 29.92
N GLY A 220 19.19 14.88 29.94
CA GLY A 220 18.56 14.39 31.16
C GLY A 220 19.55 13.93 32.23
N ALA A 221 20.71 13.37 31.85
CA ALA A 221 21.73 12.89 32.79
C ALA A 221 22.28 13.97 33.75
N PRO A 222 22.87 15.08 33.26
CA PRO A 222 23.38 16.14 34.14
C PRO A 222 22.25 16.80 34.94
N ILE A 223 21.04 16.92 34.39
CA ILE A 223 19.90 17.54 35.09
C ILE A 223 19.36 16.62 36.19
N ALA A 224 19.24 15.31 35.95
CA ALA A 224 18.88 14.33 36.98
C ALA A 224 19.93 14.25 38.09
N THR A 225 21.21 14.39 37.75
CA THR A 225 22.31 14.46 38.74
C THR A 225 22.13 15.63 39.69
N LYS A 226 21.89 16.83 39.15
CA LYS A 226 21.60 18.03 39.97
C LYS A 226 20.35 17.83 40.82
N LEU A 227 19.27 17.32 40.23
CA LEU A 227 18.00 17.08 40.95
C LEU A 227 18.19 16.11 42.13
N ALA A 228 19.02 15.07 41.97
CA ALA A 228 19.31 14.10 43.03
C ALA A 228 19.90 14.77 44.30
N GLU A 229 20.72 15.81 44.15
CA GLU A 229 21.27 16.58 45.28
C GLU A 229 20.15 17.26 46.09
N TYR A 230 19.11 17.76 45.42
CA TYR A 230 17.97 18.39 46.07
C TYR A 230 17.01 17.37 46.68
N LEU A 231 16.92 16.15 46.14
CA LEU A 231 16.09 15.07 46.69
C LEU A 231 16.69 14.48 47.97
N GLY A 232 18.02 14.34 48.04
CA GLY A 232 18.71 13.69 49.16
C GLY A 232 18.20 12.27 49.38
N ASP A 233 18.00 11.87 50.63
CA ASP A 233 17.58 10.49 50.98
C ASP A 233 16.08 10.22 50.73
N SER A 234 15.33 11.18 50.18
CA SER A 234 13.90 10.99 49.89
C SER A 234 13.65 10.09 48.67
N LEU A 235 14.60 10.01 47.74
CA LEU A 235 14.60 9.09 46.62
C LEU A 235 16.02 8.99 46.04
N THR A 236 16.60 7.79 46.04
CA THR A 236 17.93 7.56 45.44
C THR A 236 17.83 7.29 43.95
N LEU A 237 18.54 8.06 43.13
CA LEU A 237 18.59 7.90 41.67
C LEU A 237 19.88 7.19 41.24
N VAL A 238 19.76 6.11 40.48
CA VAL A 238 20.88 5.36 39.89
C VAL A 238 20.90 5.62 38.39
N LEU A 239 21.80 6.50 37.94
CA LEU A 239 21.85 6.94 36.54
C LEU A 239 22.69 5.98 35.68
N GLU A 240 22.10 5.49 34.61
CA GLU A 240 22.73 4.67 33.57
C GLU A 240 22.58 5.37 32.20
N ASN A 241 23.41 4.97 31.23
CA ASN A 241 23.49 5.62 29.91
C ASN A 241 23.59 7.15 30.06
N ALA A 242 24.58 7.63 30.82
CA ALA A 242 24.73 9.05 31.19
C ALA A 242 25.87 9.76 30.42
N SER A 243 26.38 9.16 29.33
CA SER A 243 27.56 9.68 28.63
C SER A 243 27.20 10.71 27.55
N ILE A 244 27.18 11.98 27.91
CA ILE A 244 26.81 13.09 27.00
C ILE A 244 27.91 13.50 26.00
N THR A 245 29.12 12.95 26.13
CA THR A 245 30.29 13.32 25.30
C THR A 245 30.71 12.23 24.32
N THR A 246 30.14 11.03 24.41
CA THR A 246 30.48 9.91 23.53
C THR A 246 29.75 10.07 22.19
N PRO A 247 30.47 10.27 21.06
CA PRO A 247 29.82 10.42 19.76
C PRO A 247 28.99 9.19 19.39
N GLY A 248 27.79 9.43 18.89
CA GLY A 248 26.84 8.39 18.47
C GLY A 248 26.14 7.66 19.62
N ALA A 249 26.31 8.10 20.87
CA ALA A 249 25.69 7.46 22.03
C ALA A 249 24.24 7.94 22.29
N LEU A 250 23.91 9.17 21.90
CA LEU A 250 22.59 9.78 22.13
C LEU A 250 21.47 8.95 21.49
N ASN A 251 20.50 8.51 22.32
CA ASN A 251 19.37 7.65 21.94
C ASN A 251 19.75 6.33 21.25
N ASN A 252 21.01 5.90 21.31
CA ASN A 252 21.46 4.72 20.60
C ASN A 252 21.18 3.46 21.41
N SER A 253 20.18 2.68 20.98
CA SER A 253 19.74 1.45 21.67
C SER A 253 19.38 1.64 23.15
N CYS A 254 18.95 2.85 23.52
CA CYS A 254 18.52 3.26 24.84
C CYS A 254 17.53 4.43 24.74
N GLY A 255 16.92 4.81 25.86
CA GLY A 255 15.97 5.90 25.97
C GLY A 255 14.51 5.49 25.73
N ALA A 256 13.58 6.39 26.10
CA ALA A 256 12.15 6.12 26.11
C ALA A 256 11.60 5.64 24.75
N ASP A 257 12.07 6.23 23.65
CA ASP A 257 11.64 5.85 22.29
C ASP A 257 12.09 4.44 21.91
N TYR A 258 13.33 4.05 22.27
CA TYR A 258 13.82 2.69 22.06
C TYR A 258 12.97 1.68 22.84
N VAL A 259 12.73 1.96 24.13
CA VAL A 259 11.92 1.07 24.99
C VAL A 259 10.50 0.93 24.43
N LYS A 260 9.87 2.03 24.02
CA LYS A 260 8.52 2.01 23.45
C LYS A 260 8.42 1.22 22.15
N THR A 261 9.35 1.47 21.23
CA THR A 261 9.28 0.94 19.86
C THR A 261 9.80 -0.49 19.78
N ALA A 262 10.86 -0.81 20.51
CA ALA A 262 11.42 -2.16 20.56
C ALA A 262 10.67 -3.09 21.53
N GLN A 263 9.94 -2.53 22.50
CA GLN A 263 9.25 -3.25 23.60
C GLN A 263 10.21 -4.20 24.33
N LYS A 264 11.42 -3.74 24.59
CA LYS A 264 12.50 -4.51 25.22
C LYS A 264 13.34 -3.61 26.13
N LEU A 265 13.99 -4.25 27.09
CA LEU A 265 14.99 -3.61 27.93
C LEU A 265 16.18 -3.12 27.07
N PRO A 266 16.69 -1.89 27.29
CA PRO A 266 17.94 -1.45 26.68
C PRO A 266 19.07 -2.46 26.97
N PRO A 267 19.84 -2.90 25.96
CA PRO A 267 20.85 -3.95 26.15
C PRO A 267 21.90 -3.60 27.21
N SER A 268 22.22 -2.32 27.39
CA SER A 268 23.16 -1.84 28.42
C SER A 268 22.67 -2.05 29.85
N LEU A 269 21.36 -2.29 30.05
CA LEU A 269 20.75 -2.46 31.37
C LEU A 269 20.51 -3.94 31.74
N ALA A 270 20.78 -4.89 30.84
CA ALA A 270 20.48 -6.30 31.04
C ALA A 270 21.10 -6.88 32.33
N ASP A 271 22.32 -6.46 32.66
CA ASP A 271 23.05 -6.88 33.87
C ASP A 271 22.95 -5.86 35.03
N ARG A 272 22.16 -4.79 34.85
CA ARG A 272 22.03 -3.68 35.82
C ARG A 272 20.69 -3.69 36.55
N LEU A 273 19.60 -3.98 35.84
CA LEU A 273 18.25 -4.00 36.40
C LEU A 273 17.96 -5.36 37.03
N GLN A 274 17.60 -5.36 38.32
CA GLN A 274 17.25 -6.59 39.05
C GLN A 274 15.75 -6.92 38.95
N ALA A 275 15.39 -8.20 39.13
CA ALA A 275 13.98 -8.61 39.21
C ALA A 275 13.25 -7.88 40.35
N GLY A 276 12.07 -7.34 40.07
CA GLY A 276 11.29 -6.52 41.00
C GLY A 276 11.78 -5.07 41.16
N GLN A 277 12.95 -4.72 40.62
CA GLN A 277 13.44 -3.34 40.62
C GLN A 277 12.72 -2.50 39.57
N ARG A 278 12.34 -1.27 39.94
CA ARG A 278 11.78 -0.29 39.02
C ARG A 278 12.89 0.36 38.20
N GLY A 279 12.69 0.45 36.89
CA GLY A 279 13.52 1.22 35.99
C GLY A 279 12.67 2.20 35.18
N CYS A 280 13.27 3.32 34.77
CA CYS A 280 12.66 4.20 33.79
C CYS A 280 13.68 4.71 32.76
N SER A 281 13.23 5.07 31.57
CA SER A 281 14.02 5.72 30.53
C SER A 281 13.48 7.12 30.26
N LEU A 282 14.40 8.08 30.14
CA LEU A 282 14.18 9.41 29.58
C LEU A 282 14.41 9.36 28.06
N ASP A 283 13.97 10.36 27.31
CA ASP A 283 14.47 10.61 25.95
C ASP A 283 15.57 11.69 25.94
N GLY A 284 16.16 11.93 24.77
CA GLY A 284 17.35 12.78 24.63
C GLY A 284 17.27 14.19 25.22
N ASP A 285 16.08 14.81 25.23
CA ASP A 285 15.81 16.13 25.84
C ASP A 285 14.94 16.10 27.10
N ALA A 286 14.67 14.89 27.62
CA ALA A 286 13.91 14.59 28.84
C ALA A 286 12.48 15.17 28.87
N ASP A 287 11.77 15.14 27.75
CA ASP A 287 10.34 15.48 27.66
C ASP A 287 9.42 14.24 27.61
N ARG A 288 10.00 13.03 27.61
CA ARG A 288 9.28 11.75 27.65
C ARG A 288 9.79 10.83 28.75
N LEU A 289 8.85 10.10 29.35
CA LEU A 289 9.14 9.12 30.38
C LEU A 289 8.53 7.76 30.07
N MET A 290 9.33 6.71 30.24
CA MET A 290 8.87 5.33 30.13
C MET A 290 9.31 4.54 31.35
N TYR A 291 8.39 3.87 32.04
CA TYR A 291 8.74 2.94 33.12
C TYR A 291 8.80 1.51 32.61
N PHE A 292 9.50 0.66 33.34
CA PHE A 292 9.56 -0.78 33.12
C PHE A 292 10.08 -1.50 34.36
N TYR A 293 9.86 -2.81 34.40
CA TYR A 293 10.43 -3.69 35.41
C TYR A 293 10.70 -5.08 34.81
N LEU A 294 11.49 -5.87 35.54
CA LEU A 294 11.64 -7.30 35.29
C LEU A 294 10.82 -8.06 36.33
N ASP A 295 10.00 -9.03 35.90
CA ASP A 295 9.33 -9.92 36.84
C ASP A 295 10.29 -10.95 37.46
N GLU A 296 9.79 -11.80 38.35
CA GLU A 296 10.57 -12.86 39.01
C GLU A 296 11.19 -13.88 38.04
N ARG A 297 10.69 -13.94 36.80
CA ARG A 297 11.21 -14.79 35.71
C ARG A 297 12.12 -14.02 34.75
N SER A 298 12.50 -12.80 35.12
CA SER A 298 13.28 -11.87 34.30
C SER A 298 12.61 -11.52 32.96
N GLN A 299 11.28 -11.56 32.88
CA GLN A 299 10.56 -11.06 31.71
C GLN A 299 10.38 -9.55 31.83
N PHE A 300 10.54 -8.87 30.69
CA PHE A 300 10.42 -7.43 30.58
C PHE A 300 8.96 -7.00 30.46
N HIS A 301 8.56 -6.07 31.32
CA HIS A 301 7.24 -5.45 31.32
C HIS A 301 7.38 -3.92 31.19
N MET A 302 6.72 -3.35 30.18
CA MET A 302 6.77 -1.92 29.88
C MET A 302 5.54 -1.21 30.46
N LEU A 303 5.77 -0.04 31.04
CA LEU A 303 4.75 0.83 31.63
C LEU A 303 4.83 2.20 30.94
N ASP A 304 4.05 2.35 29.87
CA ASP A 304 4.12 3.52 28.99
C ASP A 304 3.29 4.71 29.49
N GLY A 305 3.15 5.75 28.66
CA GLY A 305 2.42 6.96 29.03
C GLY A 305 0.95 6.72 29.42
N ASP A 306 0.28 5.71 28.86
CA ASP A 306 -1.10 5.38 29.26
C ASP A 306 -1.14 4.74 30.65
N LYS A 307 -0.11 3.96 31.01
CA LYS A 307 0.05 3.40 32.36
C LYS A 307 0.30 4.50 33.37
N ILE A 308 1.10 5.52 33.01
CA ILE A 308 1.33 6.71 33.84
C ILE A 308 0.02 7.49 34.01
N ALA A 309 -0.70 7.77 32.92
CA ALA A 309 -1.99 8.45 32.97
C ALA A 309 -3.00 7.73 33.87
N ALA A 310 -3.08 6.40 33.77
CA ALA A 310 -4.00 5.60 34.58
C ALA A 310 -3.66 5.62 36.08
N LEU A 311 -2.38 5.53 36.43
CA LEU A 311 -1.89 5.62 37.80
C LEU A 311 -2.21 6.98 38.41
N VAL A 312 -1.83 8.05 37.70
CA VAL A 312 -2.02 9.44 38.14
C VAL A 312 -3.49 9.80 38.22
N ALA A 313 -4.30 9.40 37.24
CA ALA A 313 -5.75 9.65 37.26
C ALA A 313 -6.44 8.98 38.43
N ALA A 314 -6.11 7.71 38.72
CA ALA A 314 -6.66 7.00 39.87
C ALA A 314 -6.34 7.74 41.19
N PHE A 315 -5.11 8.23 41.33
CA PHE A 315 -4.70 8.98 42.52
C PHE A 315 -5.39 10.34 42.65
N ILE A 316 -5.39 11.15 41.59
CA ILE A 316 -5.98 12.50 41.62
C ILE A 316 -7.49 12.44 41.86
N VAL A 317 -8.21 11.52 41.19
CA VAL A 317 -9.66 11.36 41.39
C VAL A 317 -9.98 10.99 42.83
N GLU A 318 -9.19 10.10 43.44
CA GLU A 318 -9.34 9.73 44.85
C GLU A 318 -9.05 10.91 45.80
N LEU A 319 -8.01 11.69 45.52
CA LEU A 319 -7.70 12.87 46.32
C LEU A 319 -8.80 13.94 46.24
N VAL A 320 -9.32 14.21 45.03
CA VAL A 320 -10.43 15.17 44.83
C VAL A 320 -11.67 14.73 45.61
N LYS A 321 -12.00 13.43 45.55
CA LYS A 321 -13.12 12.86 46.31
C LYS A 321 -12.90 12.94 47.81
N THR A 322 -11.71 12.57 48.29
CA THR A 322 -11.37 12.59 49.72
C THR A 322 -11.32 14.01 50.28
N ALA A 323 -10.92 14.98 49.46
CA ALA A 323 -10.96 16.40 49.79
C ALA A 323 -12.39 16.99 49.84
N GLY A 324 -13.42 16.25 49.38
CA GLY A 324 -14.80 16.74 49.31
C GLY A 324 -15.05 17.73 48.17
N LEU A 325 -14.27 17.63 47.09
CA LEU A 325 -14.29 18.56 45.95
C LEU A 325 -14.86 17.94 44.67
N ASP A 326 -15.39 16.71 44.73
CA ASP A 326 -15.92 15.96 43.59
C ASP A 326 -17.10 16.64 42.88
N GLY A 327 -17.89 17.45 43.60
CA GLY A 327 -18.96 18.28 43.02
C GLY A 327 -18.48 19.57 42.33
N GLN A 328 -17.23 19.99 42.53
CA GLN A 328 -16.70 21.27 42.04
C GLN A 328 -15.54 21.11 41.04
N ILE A 329 -14.76 20.04 41.18
CA ILE A 329 -13.59 19.76 40.34
C ILE A 329 -13.87 18.55 39.47
N LYS A 330 -14.03 18.80 38.18
CA LYS A 330 -14.10 17.75 37.16
C LYS A 330 -12.71 17.41 36.64
N VAL A 331 -12.28 16.18 36.91
CA VAL A 331 -11.08 15.60 36.28
C VAL A 331 -11.46 15.12 34.88
N GLY A 332 -10.58 15.30 33.90
CA GLY A 332 -10.73 14.75 32.56
C GLY A 332 -9.42 14.20 32.05
N ILE A 333 -9.51 13.22 31.14
CA ILE A 333 -8.36 12.51 30.60
C ILE A 333 -8.33 12.67 29.09
N VAL A 334 -7.17 12.97 28.53
CA VAL A 334 -7.00 13.17 27.09
C VAL A 334 -5.95 12.19 26.57
N GLN A 335 -6.33 11.43 25.54
CA GLN A 335 -5.49 10.42 24.89
C GLN A 335 -5.45 10.67 23.37
N THR A 336 -4.58 9.95 22.67
CA THR A 336 -4.57 9.89 21.20
C THR A 336 -5.02 8.52 20.71
N ALA A 337 -5.14 8.36 19.40
CA ALA A 337 -5.48 7.08 18.80
C ALA A 337 -4.47 5.96 19.12
N TYR A 338 -3.23 6.29 19.48
CA TYR A 338 -2.20 5.29 19.85
C TYR A 338 -2.40 4.69 21.24
N ALA A 339 -3.30 5.25 22.05
CA ALA A 339 -3.58 4.70 23.36
C ALA A 339 -4.17 3.30 23.25
N ASN A 340 -3.77 2.38 24.12
CA ASN A 340 -4.28 1.02 24.11
C ASN A 340 -5.80 1.00 24.42
N GLY A 341 -6.58 0.22 23.68
CA GLY A 341 -8.03 0.12 23.93
C GLY A 341 -8.38 -0.28 25.37
N ALA A 342 -7.54 -1.08 26.02
CA ALA A 342 -7.70 -1.46 27.43
C ALA A 342 -7.51 -0.28 28.39
N SER A 343 -6.56 0.63 28.11
CA SER A 343 -6.32 1.82 28.93
C SER A 343 -7.50 2.78 28.84
N THR A 344 -8.00 3.04 27.63
CA THR A 344 -9.20 3.87 27.42
C THR A 344 -10.41 3.29 28.14
N LYS A 345 -10.61 1.97 28.08
CA LYS A 345 -11.70 1.30 28.81
C LYS A 345 -11.57 1.52 30.32
N TYR A 346 -10.41 1.22 30.91
CA TYR A 346 -10.14 1.38 32.35
C TYR A 346 -10.37 2.82 32.84
N LEU A 347 -9.93 3.80 32.05
CA LEU A 347 -10.04 5.22 32.38
C LEU A 347 -11.47 5.74 32.25
N SER A 348 -12.20 5.31 31.21
CA SER A 348 -13.57 5.75 30.93
C SER A 348 -14.57 5.37 32.04
N GLU A 349 -14.30 4.30 32.78
CA GLU A 349 -15.10 3.89 33.95
C GLU A 349 -14.95 4.83 35.14
N ARG A 350 -13.91 5.67 35.17
CA ARG A 350 -13.55 6.55 36.30
C ARG A 350 -13.72 8.03 35.99
N SER A 351 -13.43 8.45 34.76
CA SER A 351 -13.40 9.84 34.35
C SER A 351 -13.64 9.99 32.84
N PRO A 352 -14.18 11.13 32.36
CA PRO A 352 -14.35 11.35 30.93
C PRO A 352 -13.01 11.29 30.17
N VAL A 353 -12.96 10.44 29.14
CA VAL A 353 -11.80 10.32 28.25
C VAL A 353 -12.11 10.96 26.90
N LYS A 354 -11.19 11.79 26.40
CA LYS A 354 -11.28 12.43 25.08
C LYS A 354 -10.11 12.02 24.20
N CYS A 355 -10.40 11.51 23.01
CA CYS A 355 -9.39 11.23 21.99
C CYS A 355 -9.16 12.47 21.12
N VAL A 356 -7.90 12.82 20.86
CA VAL A 356 -7.50 13.94 19.98
C VAL A 356 -6.39 13.51 19.01
N PRO A 357 -6.12 14.28 17.94
CA PRO A 357 -4.97 14.05 17.08
C PRO A 357 -3.66 14.00 17.85
N THR A 358 -2.66 13.31 17.30
CA THR A 358 -1.31 13.24 17.87
C THR A 358 -0.63 14.60 17.94
N GLY A 359 0.21 14.76 18.95
CA GLY A 359 0.93 15.99 19.22
C GLY A 359 0.38 16.75 20.42
N VAL A 360 1.29 17.03 21.36
CA VAL A 360 1.06 17.66 22.67
C VAL A 360 0.16 18.88 22.60
N LYS A 361 0.25 19.69 21.54
CA LYS A 361 -0.61 20.85 21.32
C LYS A 361 -2.11 20.52 21.34
N HIS A 362 -2.51 19.44 20.68
CA HIS A 362 -3.91 19.01 20.65
C HIS A 362 -4.35 18.43 21.99
N LEU A 363 -3.47 17.67 22.66
CA LEU A 363 -3.72 17.13 23.98
C LEU A 363 -3.87 18.23 25.03
N HIS A 364 -2.92 19.17 25.07
CA HIS A 364 -2.88 20.29 25.99
C HIS A 364 -4.15 21.15 25.87
N HIS A 365 -4.50 21.60 24.66
CA HIS A 365 -5.69 22.39 24.43
C HIS A 365 -6.98 21.67 24.86
N ALA A 366 -7.08 20.36 24.63
CA ALA A 366 -8.23 19.59 25.10
C ALA A 366 -8.24 19.41 26.64
N ALA A 367 -7.07 19.30 27.28
CA ALA A 367 -6.93 19.16 28.72
C ALA A 367 -7.31 20.46 29.47
N GLU A 368 -7.07 21.64 28.88
CA GLU A 368 -7.46 22.94 29.43
C GLU A 368 -8.98 23.11 29.64
N HIS A 369 -9.80 22.30 28.97
CA HIS A 369 -11.26 22.34 29.10
C HIS A 369 -11.78 21.66 30.38
N TYR A 370 -10.90 21.04 31.17
CA TYR A 370 -11.23 20.42 32.45
C TYR A 370 -10.69 21.24 33.62
N ASN A 371 -11.26 21.05 34.81
CA ASN A 371 -10.72 21.67 36.02
C ASN A 371 -9.32 21.14 36.33
N ILE A 372 -9.18 19.82 36.20
CA ILE A 372 -7.91 19.10 36.16
C ILE A 372 -7.88 18.23 34.90
N GLY A 373 -6.98 18.53 33.97
CA GLY A 373 -6.83 17.81 32.71
C GLY A 373 -5.56 16.97 32.71
N ILE A 374 -5.69 15.65 32.63
CA ILE A 374 -4.57 14.70 32.57
C ILE A 374 -4.39 14.29 31.11
N TYR A 375 -3.19 14.43 30.56
CA TYR A 375 -2.94 13.99 29.20
C TYR A 375 -1.57 13.34 29.07
N PHE A 376 -1.53 12.17 28.44
CA PHE A 376 -0.29 11.50 28.06
C PHE A 376 -0.48 10.85 26.69
N GLU A 377 0.56 10.89 25.88
CA GLU A 377 0.71 10.02 24.72
C GLU A 377 1.37 8.71 25.14
N ALA A 378 1.06 7.61 24.46
CA ALA A 378 1.66 6.29 24.73
C ALA A 378 3.20 6.26 24.57
N ASN A 379 3.81 7.29 23.98
CA ASN A 379 5.27 7.45 23.89
C ASN A 379 5.93 8.01 25.16
N GLY A 380 5.13 8.34 26.19
CA GLY A 380 5.62 8.88 27.46
C GLY A 380 5.60 10.40 27.59
N HIS A 381 5.18 11.15 26.55
CA HIS A 381 5.04 12.61 26.66
C HIS A 381 3.67 12.95 27.26
N GLY A 382 3.64 13.68 28.37
CA GLY A 382 2.38 14.12 28.97
C GLY A 382 2.57 14.92 30.24
N THR A 383 1.49 15.44 30.80
CA THR A 383 1.48 16.11 32.12
C THR A 383 0.03 16.26 32.61
N VAL A 384 -0.15 16.96 33.72
CA VAL A 384 -1.46 17.32 34.28
C VAL A 384 -1.59 18.84 34.38
N LEU A 385 -2.73 19.37 33.96
CA LEU A 385 -3.04 20.80 34.01
C LEU A 385 -4.07 21.09 35.09
N PHE A 386 -3.86 22.16 35.86
CA PHE A 386 -4.84 22.69 36.80
C PHE A 386 -5.32 24.05 36.28
N SER A 387 -6.62 24.16 36.01
CA SER A 387 -7.21 25.44 35.59
C SER A 387 -7.03 26.50 36.67
N GLN A 388 -6.90 27.77 36.28
CA GLN A 388 -6.73 28.89 37.21
C GLN A 388 -7.81 28.94 38.32
N PRO A 389 -9.12 28.78 38.03
CA PRO A 389 -10.14 28.73 39.07
C PRO A 389 -9.94 27.57 40.05
N THR A 390 -9.41 26.44 39.58
CA THR A 390 -9.12 25.28 40.43
C THR A 390 -7.95 25.58 41.35
N GLN A 391 -6.89 26.24 40.87
CA GLN A 391 -5.77 26.63 41.71
C GLN A 391 -6.19 27.60 42.83
N GLU A 392 -7.05 28.56 42.51
CA GLU A 392 -7.62 29.52 43.47
C GLU A 392 -8.53 28.82 44.50
N LEU A 393 -9.37 27.87 44.04
CA LEU A 393 -10.19 27.04 44.92
C LEU A 393 -9.31 26.22 45.86
N LEU A 394 -8.29 25.54 45.35
CA LEU A 394 -7.38 24.74 46.17
C LEU A 394 -6.69 25.60 47.24
N GLN A 395 -6.36 26.86 46.96
CA GLN A 395 -5.74 27.75 47.94
C GLN A 395 -6.73 28.29 48.99
N SER A 396 -7.96 28.63 48.58
CA SER A 396 -8.97 29.27 49.44
C SER A 396 -9.88 28.29 50.19
N TYR A 397 -9.93 27.03 49.79
CA TYR A 397 -10.80 26.03 50.39
C TYR A 397 -10.37 25.67 51.83
N GLU A 398 -11.33 25.71 52.75
CA GLU A 398 -11.15 25.32 54.15
C GLU A 398 -11.72 23.91 54.40
N PRO A 399 -10.87 22.91 54.69
CA PRO A 399 -11.32 21.55 54.93
C PRO A 399 -12.04 21.41 56.27
N THR A 400 -13.07 20.56 56.33
CA THR A 400 -13.88 20.35 57.55
C THR A 400 -13.39 19.19 58.41
N THR A 401 -12.60 18.27 57.84
CA THR A 401 -12.07 17.09 58.53
C THR A 401 -10.55 16.98 58.35
N PRO A 402 -9.82 16.31 59.26
CA PRO A 402 -8.40 16.06 59.09
C PRO A 402 -8.06 15.33 57.78
N ALA A 403 -8.87 14.33 57.40
CA ALA A 403 -8.69 13.58 56.16
C ALA A 403 -8.82 14.48 54.90
N GLN A 404 -9.81 15.38 54.89
CA GLN A 404 -9.94 16.38 53.82
C GLN A 404 -8.75 17.33 53.79
N SER A 405 -8.25 17.75 54.96
CA SER A 405 -7.09 18.63 55.06
C SER A 405 -5.85 17.99 54.45
N THR A 406 -5.57 16.73 54.79
CA THR A 406 -4.45 15.97 54.24
C THR A 406 -4.59 15.78 52.72
N ALA A 407 -5.79 15.40 52.24
CA ALA A 407 -6.03 15.23 50.81
C ALA A 407 -5.88 16.55 50.01
N LEU A 408 -6.35 17.66 50.58
CA LEU A 408 -6.19 19.00 50.00
C LEU A 408 -4.71 19.41 49.94
N GLU A 409 -3.94 19.17 51.00
CA GLU A 409 -2.50 19.42 51.00
C GLU A 409 -1.76 18.56 49.97
N HIS A 410 -2.14 17.30 49.81
CA HIS A 410 -1.60 16.45 48.74
C HIS A 410 -1.93 17.02 47.36
N LEU A 411 -3.18 17.45 47.09
CA LEU A 411 -3.53 18.10 45.82
C LEU A 411 -2.73 19.37 45.57
N ARG A 412 -2.52 20.20 46.60
CA ARG A 412 -1.68 21.40 46.51
C ARG A 412 -0.24 21.06 46.15
N ASN A 413 0.34 20.03 46.78
CA ASN A 413 1.72 19.60 46.47
C ASN A 413 1.81 18.92 45.09
N VAL A 414 0.81 18.15 44.66
CA VAL A 414 0.71 17.59 43.30
C VAL A 414 0.73 18.73 42.28
N ASN A 415 -0.07 19.79 42.47
CA ASN A 415 -0.08 20.99 41.62
C ASN A 415 1.29 21.71 41.56
N GLN A 416 2.10 21.65 42.63
CA GLN A 416 3.46 22.22 42.65
C GLN A 416 4.52 21.29 42.04
N LEU A 417 4.33 19.97 42.15
CA LEU A 417 5.25 18.96 41.63
C LEU A 417 5.13 18.82 40.11
N ILE A 418 3.93 18.96 39.56
CA ILE A 418 3.69 18.78 38.13
C ILE A 418 4.15 20.00 37.34
N ASN A 419 4.87 19.76 36.25
CA ASN A 419 5.15 20.79 35.27
C ASN A 419 3.96 21.02 34.33
N GLN A 420 3.21 22.09 34.56
CA GLN A 420 2.02 22.45 33.80
C GLN A 420 2.32 23.17 32.46
N THR A 421 3.58 23.26 32.03
CA THR A 421 3.96 23.95 30.77
C THR A 421 4.01 23.00 29.58
N VAL A 422 4.72 21.90 29.74
CA VAL A 422 4.98 20.85 28.74
C VAL A 422 5.21 19.54 29.48
N GLY A 423 5.18 18.40 28.77
CA GLY A 423 5.57 17.13 29.39
C GLY A 423 7.00 17.17 29.89
N ASP A 424 7.19 16.66 31.11
CA ASP A 424 8.42 16.81 31.87
C ASP A 424 8.76 15.50 32.55
N ALA A 425 9.70 14.76 31.95
CA ALA A 425 10.00 13.41 32.37
C ALA A 425 10.51 13.34 33.82
N LEU A 426 11.17 14.38 34.32
CA LEU A 426 11.67 14.42 35.70
C LEU A 426 10.55 14.73 36.70
N SER A 427 9.66 15.67 36.35
CA SER A 427 8.46 15.96 37.12
C SER A 427 7.51 14.77 37.17
N ASP A 428 7.26 14.13 36.03
CA ASP A 428 6.41 12.94 35.91
C ASP A 428 7.00 11.74 36.66
N MET A 429 8.34 11.57 36.63
CA MET A 429 9.03 10.53 37.40
C MET A 429 8.78 10.71 38.90
N LEU A 430 8.96 11.91 39.42
CA LEU A 430 8.70 12.20 40.84
C LEU A 430 7.21 12.04 41.19
N LEU A 431 6.30 12.39 40.28
CA LEU A 431 4.88 12.16 40.47
C LEU A 431 4.56 10.67 40.56
N VAL A 432 5.07 9.86 39.63
CA VAL A 432 4.89 8.40 39.65
C VAL A 432 5.41 7.81 40.95
N GLU A 433 6.64 8.13 41.36
CA GLU A 433 7.22 7.61 42.60
C GLU A 433 6.43 8.06 43.84
N ALA A 434 5.91 9.29 43.86
CA ALA A 434 5.02 9.73 44.92
C ALA A 434 3.72 8.92 44.94
N VAL A 435 3.09 8.68 43.79
CA VAL A 435 1.84 7.90 43.71
C VAL A 435 2.07 6.45 44.15
N LEU A 436 3.16 5.82 43.69
CA LEU A 436 3.51 4.45 44.09
C LEU A 436 3.71 4.35 45.61
N ALA A 437 4.39 5.32 46.23
CA ALA A 437 4.57 5.37 47.68
C ALA A 437 3.25 5.58 48.46
N HIS A 438 2.27 6.29 47.88
CA HIS A 438 0.94 6.44 48.50
C HIS A 438 0.06 5.21 48.34
N LYS A 439 0.25 4.47 47.25
CA LYS A 439 -0.53 3.26 46.93
C LYS A 439 0.08 1.97 47.46
N ASP A 440 1.34 2.03 47.90
CA ASP A 440 2.15 0.87 48.25
C ASP A 440 2.22 -0.13 47.07
N TYR A 441 2.41 0.42 45.86
CA TYR A 441 2.44 -0.37 44.63
C TYR A 441 3.87 -0.67 44.18
N SER A 442 4.12 -1.94 43.93
CA SER A 442 5.19 -2.45 43.09
C SER A 442 4.91 -2.21 41.60
N GLY A 443 5.90 -2.46 40.75
CA GLY A 443 5.71 -2.44 39.29
C GLY A 443 4.62 -3.42 38.83
N VAL A 444 4.50 -4.57 39.49
CA VAL A 444 3.48 -5.60 39.19
C VAL A 444 2.08 -5.12 39.53
N GLU A 445 1.88 -4.50 40.70
CA GLU A 445 0.57 -3.98 41.11
C GLU A 445 0.13 -2.81 40.23
N TRP A 446 1.05 -1.91 39.88
CA TRP A 446 0.77 -0.85 38.91
C TRP A 446 0.39 -1.45 37.55
N ASP A 447 1.14 -2.43 37.06
CA ASP A 447 0.82 -3.07 35.79
C ASP A 447 -0.56 -3.75 35.80
N SER A 448 -0.94 -4.33 36.94
CA SER A 448 -2.22 -5.04 37.12
C SER A 448 -3.48 -4.15 37.07
N LEU A 449 -3.33 -2.82 37.07
CA LEU A 449 -4.48 -1.89 36.95
C LEU A 449 -5.37 -2.23 35.74
N TYR A 450 -4.75 -2.61 34.62
CA TYR A 450 -5.40 -3.18 33.45
C TYR A 450 -4.38 -3.92 32.58
N ILE A 451 -4.82 -4.91 31.81
CA ILE A 451 -3.94 -5.66 30.89
C ILE A 451 -4.07 -5.06 29.50
N ASP A 452 -2.94 -4.66 28.91
CA ASP A 452 -2.91 -4.16 27.53
C ASP A 452 -3.39 -5.20 26.54
N LEU A 453 -4.18 -4.77 25.55
CA LEU A 453 -4.39 -5.57 24.36
C LEU A 453 -3.06 -5.74 23.62
N PRO A 454 -2.71 -6.94 23.15
CA PRO A 454 -1.60 -7.12 22.23
C PRO A 454 -1.70 -6.14 21.06
N ASN A 455 -0.65 -5.34 20.86
CA ASN A 455 -0.62 -4.27 19.87
C ASN A 455 0.71 -4.21 19.10
N ARG A 456 0.67 -3.71 17.87
CA ARG A 456 1.81 -3.62 16.97
C ARG A 456 1.75 -2.30 16.19
N GLN A 457 2.88 -1.62 16.11
CA GLN A 457 3.05 -0.44 15.28
C GLN A 457 4.06 -0.73 14.17
N VAL A 458 3.73 -0.36 12.94
CA VAL A 458 4.57 -0.56 11.75
C VAL A 458 4.76 0.78 11.03
N LYS A 459 6.00 1.05 10.59
CA LYS A 459 6.35 2.19 9.75
C LYS A 459 6.35 1.75 8.29
N VAL A 460 5.62 2.44 7.42
CA VAL A 460 5.53 2.16 5.99
C VAL A 460 6.01 3.38 5.22
N VAL A 461 7.09 3.25 4.44
CA VAL A 461 7.60 4.33 3.59
C VAL A 461 6.66 4.55 2.42
N VAL A 462 6.31 5.80 2.10
CA VAL A 462 5.40 6.17 1.01
C VAL A 462 6.04 7.25 0.14
N ALA A 463 5.65 7.33 -1.14
CA ALA A 463 6.20 8.33 -2.06
C ALA A 463 5.82 9.77 -1.67
N ASP A 464 4.58 9.97 -1.22
CA ASP A 464 4.10 11.25 -0.70
C ASP A 464 3.13 11.01 0.46
N ARG A 465 3.54 11.39 1.66
CA ARG A 465 2.70 11.26 2.86
C ARG A 465 1.46 12.16 2.82
N ASN A 466 1.48 13.25 2.06
CA ASN A 466 0.39 14.25 2.04
C ASN A 466 -0.87 13.74 1.31
N GLN A 467 -0.76 12.62 0.60
CA GLN A 467 -1.91 11.91 0.02
C GLN A 467 -2.78 11.23 1.09
N PHE A 468 -2.19 10.95 2.26
CA PHE A 468 -2.88 10.34 3.39
C PHE A 468 -3.47 11.44 4.28
N ARG A 469 -4.77 11.70 4.13
CA ARG A 469 -5.48 12.70 4.92
C ARG A 469 -6.42 11.99 5.88
N THR A 470 -6.41 12.40 7.13
CA THR A 470 -7.18 11.75 8.19
C THR A 470 -8.23 12.68 8.79
N GLU A 471 -9.26 12.10 9.37
CA GLU A 471 -10.29 12.75 10.20
C GLU A 471 -10.45 12.01 11.53
N ASP A 472 -11.41 12.46 12.35
CA ASP A 472 -11.80 11.79 13.60
C ASP A 472 -10.62 11.47 14.54
N ALA A 473 -9.88 12.52 14.94
CA ALA A 473 -8.68 12.38 15.78
C ALA A 473 -7.60 11.46 15.16
N GLU A 474 -7.44 11.52 13.83
CA GLU A 474 -6.52 10.69 13.03
C GLU A 474 -6.84 9.19 13.02
N ARG A 475 -8.05 8.79 13.43
CA ARG A 475 -8.47 7.38 13.49
C ARG A 475 -9.02 6.86 12.15
N ARG A 476 -9.40 7.76 11.25
CA ARG A 476 -9.99 7.42 9.95
C ARG A 476 -9.28 8.16 8.82
N LEU A 477 -9.01 7.47 7.71
CA LEU A 477 -8.54 8.06 6.46
C LEU A 477 -9.72 8.58 5.63
N VAL A 478 -9.58 9.82 5.16
CA VAL A 478 -10.43 10.46 4.14
C VAL A 478 -9.83 10.23 2.75
N SER A 479 -8.50 10.22 2.66
CA SER A 479 -7.74 9.99 1.43
C SER A 479 -6.55 9.07 1.73
N PRO A 480 -6.20 8.11 0.86
CA PRO A 480 -6.86 7.77 -0.41
C PRO A 480 -8.27 7.19 -0.24
N VAL A 481 -9.18 7.53 -1.16
CA VAL A 481 -10.58 7.08 -1.13
C VAL A 481 -10.64 5.55 -1.21
N GLY A 482 -11.50 4.95 -0.38
CA GLY A 482 -11.69 3.49 -0.30
C GLY A 482 -10.67 2.73 0.55
N LEU A 483 -9.54 3.35 0.94
CA LEU A 483 -8.56 2.68 1.80
C LEU A 483 -9.11 2.44 3.21
N GLN A 484 -9.87 3.40 3.77
CA GLN A 484 -10.47 3.25 5.09
C GLN A 484 -11.48 2.09 5.15
N GLU A 485 -12.28 1.88 4.11
CA GLU A 485 -13.24 0.77 4.09
C GLU A 485 -12.53 -0.59 4.04
N LYS A 486 -11.41 -0.69 3.31
CA LYS A 486 -10.56 -1.89 3.36
C LYS A 486 -9.98 -2.14 4.76
N ILE A 487 -9.59 -1.08 5.48
CA ILE A 487 -9.13 -1.20 6.87
C ILE A 487 -10.28 -1.69 7.75
N ASN A 488 -11.48 -1.12 7.64
CA ASN A 488 -12.66 -1.53 8.38
C ASN A 488 -12.98 -3.02 8.16
N ASP A 489 -12.92 -3.48 6.91
CA ASP A 489 -13.18 -4.88 6.53
C ASP A 489 -12.11 -5.86 7.02
N LEU A 490 -10.86 -5.43 7.17
CA LEU A 490 -9.82 -6.23 7.81
C LEU A 490 -10.06 -6.30 9.32
N VAL A 491 -10.32 -5.16 9.96
CA VAL A 491 -10.52 -5.05 11.40
C VAL A 491 -11.68 -5.93 11.88
N ARG A 492 -12.80 -5.96 11.14
CA ARG A 492 -13.98 -6.80 11.45
C ARG A 492 -13.69 -8.30 11.56
N ARG A 493 -12.57 -8.79 11.01
CA ARG A 493 -12.18 -10.22 11.03
C ARG A 493 -11.47 -10.63 12.32
N TYR A 494 -11.07 -9.68 13.16
CA TYR A 494 -10.29 -9.94 14.36
C TYR A 494 -11.08 -9.52 15.61
N GLU A 495 -11.13 -10.40 16.60
CA GLU A 495 -11.82 -10.13 17.86
C GLU A 495 -11.06 -9.06 18.66
N GLY A 496 -11.77 -8.02 19.11
CA GLY A 496 -11.14 -6.85 19.73
C GLY A 496 -10.21 -6.08 18.79
N GLY A 497 -10.33 -6.32 17.48
CA GLY A 497 -9.50 -5.68 16.46
C GLY A 497 -9.74 -4.17 16.41
N ARG A 498 -8.66 -3.40 16.40
CA ARG A 498 -8.67 -1.97 16.05
C ARG A 498 -7.40 -1.65 15.29
N SER A 499 -7.52 -0.93 14.18
CA SER A 499 -6.36 -0.48 13.40
C SER A 499 -6.65 0.85 12.71
N PHE A 500 -5.62 1.68 12.56
CA PHE A 500 -5.68 2.94 11.82
C PHE A 500 -4.33 3.24 11.15
N VAL A 501 -4.38 4.12 10.15
CA VAL A 501 -3.22 4.56 9.37
C VAL A 501 -3.20 6.08 9.35
N ARG A 502 -2.02 6.67 9.60
CA ARG A 502 -1.83 8.12 9.51
C ARG A 502 -0.46 8.49 8.93
N PRO A 503 -0.31 9.63 8.24
CA PRO A 503 1.00 10.13 7.82
C PRO A 503 1.87 10.50 9.02
N SER A 504 3.18 10.25 8.96
CA SER A 504 4.12 10.79 9.95
C SER A 504 4.23 12.30 9.81
N GLY A 505 4.52 13.01 10.89
CA GLY A 505 4.70 14.47 10.88
C GLY A 505 6.06 14.92 10.35
N THR A 506 7.05 14.03 10.37
CA THR A 506 8.49 14.36 10.21
C THR A 506 9.18 13.63 9.06
N GLU A 507 8.57 12.59 8.50
CA GLU A 507 9.17 11.71 7.48
C GLU A 507 8.10 11.33 6.45
N ASP A 508 8.48 11.06 5.20
CA ASP A 508 7.61 10.52 4.13
C ASP A 508 7.30 9.03 4.34
N VAL A 509 6.62 8.78 5.45
CA VAL A 509 6.15 7.47 5.90
C VAL A 509 4.75 7.62 6.44
N VAL A 510 3.96 6.55 6.40
CA VAL A 510 2.75 6.41 7.21
C VAL A 510 3.02 5.44 8.35
N ARG A 511 2.28 5.63 9.45
CA ARG A 511 2.31 4.76 10.61
C ARG A 511 1.02 3.96 10.63
N VAL A 512 1.17 2.65 10.75
CA VAL A 512 0.08 1.70 10.92
C VAL A 512 0.10 1.22 12.36
N TYR A 513 -1.01 1.35 13.05
CA TYR A 513 -1.21 0.78 14.39
C TYR A 513 -2.27 -0.29 14.30
N ALA A 514 -2.08 -1.41 14.99
CA ALA A 514 -3.14 -2.39 15.22
C ALA A 514 -3.07 -2.99 16.63
N GLU A 515 -4.23 -3.31 17.18
CA GLU A 515 -4.41 -4.10 18.40
C GLU A 515 -5.48 -5.17 18.18
N ALA A 516 -5.39 -6.27 18.90
CA ALA A 516 -6.37 -7.36 18.88
C ALA A 516 -6.31 -8.15 20.20
N SER A 517 -7.23 -9.10 20.39
CA SER A 517 -7.31 -9.88 21.63
C SER A 517 -6.09 -10.80 21.87
N ILE A 518 -5.40 -11.23 20.80
CA ILE A 518 -4.20 -12.08 20.89
C ILE A 518 -3.04 -11.54 20.03
N ARG A 519 -1.81 -11.78 20.46
CA ARG A 519 -0.57 -11.29 19.82
C ARG A 519 -0.49 -11.62 18.33
N ALA A 520 -0.74 -12.88 17.96
CA ALA A 520 -0.66 -13.33 16.57
C ALA A 520 -1.63 -12.56 15.65
N GLN A 521 -2.85 -12.27 16.14
CA GLN A 521 -3.86 -11.51 15.39
C GLN A 521 -3.50 -10.03 15.28
N ALA A 522 -2.96 -9.42 16.34
CA ALA A 522 -2.53 -8.02 16.32
C ALA A 522 -1.39 -7.81 15.31
N ASP A 523 -0.42 -8.73 15.30
CA ASP A 523 0.69 -8.72 14.35
C ASP A 523 0.16 -8.92 12.91
N GLU A 524 -0.68 -9.94 12.68
CA GLU A 524 -1.28 -10.19 11.36
C GLU A 524 -2.10 -9.00 10.84
N LEU A 525 -2.93 -8.39 11.68
CA LEU A 525 -3.74 -7.21 11.34
C LEU A 525 -2.85 -6.02 10.97
N ALA A 526 -1.82 -5.72 11.78
CA ALA A 526 -0.88 -4.63 11.49
C ALA A 526 -0.19 -4.83 10.14
N TYR A 527 0.28 -6.04 9.85
CA TYR A 527 0.93 -6.34 8.57
C TYR A 527 -0.07 -6.29 7.41
N ARG A 528 -1.26 -6.89 7.51
CA ARG A 528 -2.26 -6.81 6.43
C ARG A 528 -2.66 -5.38 6.10
N VAL A 529 -2.83 -4.52 7.11
CA VAL A 529 -3.14 -3.10 6.90
C VAL A 529 -1.94 -2.37 6.28
N ALA A 530 -0.70 -2.66 6.71
CA ALA A 530 0.51 -2.13 6.06
C ALA A 530 0.62 -2.56 4.58
N GLY A 531 0.20 -3.77 4.26
CA GLY A 531 0.15 -4.31 2.89
C GLY A 531 -0.83 -3.61 1.96
N LEU A 532 -1.88 -2.99 2.51
CA LEU A 532 -2.77 -2.13 1.72
C LEU A 532 -2.06 -0.86 1.23
N VAL A 533 -0.86 -0.55 1.74
CA VAL A 533 -0.20 0.74 1.58
C VAL A 533 1.03 0.75 0.65
N ILE A 534 1.65 -0.38 0.20
CA ILE A 534 2.65 -0.39 -0.91
C ILE A 534 3.09 -1.81 -1.41
N ILE A 535 3.52 -1.85 -2.71
CA ILE A 535 4.13 -2.92 -3.56
C ILE A 535 3.69 -4.37 -3.27
N ASN A 536 2.73 -4.83 -4.06
CA ASN A 536 2.05 -6.12 -3.91
C ASN A 536 2.96 -7.37 -3.98
N GLN A 537 4.00 -7.45 -4.81
CA GLN A 537 4.63 -8.77 -5.08
C GLN A 537 5.64 -9.26 -4.04
N ALA A 538 6.34 -8.36 -3.35
CA ALA A 538 7.26 -8.74 -2.26
C ALA A 538 6.51 -8.96 -0.93
N PHE A 539 5.30 -8.40 -0.82
CA PHE A 539 4.46 -8.35 0.37
C PHE A 539 3.27 -9.33 0.34
N ASP A 540 2.67 -9.50 -0.84
CA ASP A 540 1.51 -10.36 -1.19
C ASP A 540 1.91 -11.27 -2.36
N SER A 541 2.84 -12.19 -2.11
CA SER A 541 3.26 -13.21 -3.08
C SER A 541 2.16 -14.25 -3.26
N ARG A 542 1.32 -14.09 -4.30
CA ARG A 542 0.04 -14.82 -4.45
C ARG A 542 0.23 -16.25 -4.95
N LEU A 543 1.32 -16.50 -5.67
CA LEU A 543 1.65 -17.80 -6.25
C LEU A 543 2.80 -18.48 -5.48
N ARG A 544 3.19 -17.95 -4.32
CA ARG A 544 4.14 -18.60 -3.41
C ARG A 544 3.57 -19.94 -2.91
N LEU A 545 4.39 -20.99 -3.04
CA LEU A 545 4.03 -22.35 -2.60
C LEU A 545 3.90 -22.47 -1.07
N ASP A 546 4.82 -21.85 -0.31
CA ASP A 546 4.76 -21.82 1.16
C ASP A 546 3.94 -20.62 1.68
N ARG A 547 2.70 -20.89 2.11
CA ARG A 547 1.76 -19.86 2.60
C ARG A 547 1.95 -19.45 4.07
N ARG A 548 2.88 -20.08 4.81
CA ARG A 548 3.10 -19.81 6.25
C ARG A 548 3.78 -18.46 6.52
N ARG A 549 4.53 -17.94 5.55
CA ARG A 549 5.15 -16.60 5.57
C ARG A 549 4.87 -15.94 4.22
N PRO A 550 3.82 -15.12 4.06
CA PRO A 550 3.42 -14.60 2.74
C PRO A 550 4.37 -13.53 2.16
N MET A 551 5.37 -13.09 2.94
CA MET A 551 6.30 -12.02 2.61
C MET A 551 7.71 -12.53 2.27
N ASN A 552 8.35 -11.89 1.28
CA ASN A 552 9.71 -12.18 0.81
C ASN A 552 10.65 -11.05 1.27
N GLY A 553 11.03 -11.06 2.55
CA GLY A 553 11.77 -9.97 3.20
C GLY A 553 13.25 -10.22 3.47
N ASP A 554 13.83 -11.33 3.00
CA ASP A 554 15.15 -11.78 3.42
C ASP A 554 16.28 -11.29 2.48
N GLY A 555 16.04 -10.17 1.81
CA GLY A 555 16.94 -9.54 0.86
C GLY A 555 16.45 -9.57 -0.59
N PHE A 556 17.17 -8.89 -1.45
CA PHE A 556 16.94 -8.88 -2.89
C PHE A 556 18.25 -8.60 -3.63
N GLY A 557 18.23 -8.77 -4.95
CA GLY A 557 19.25 -8.21 -5.80
C GLY A 557 18.77 -7.97 -7.22
N VAL A 558 19.42 -7.02 -7.87
CA VAL A 558 19.20 -6.64 -9.25
C VAL A 558 20.55 -6.56 -9.95
N GLY A 559 20.65 -7.19 -11.11
CA GLY A 559 21.80 -7.10 -11.99
C GLY A 559 21.39 -6.59 -13.37
N TRP A 560 22.29 -5.86 -14.03
CA TRP A 560 22.06 -5.34 -15.38
C TRP A 560 23.35 -5.23 -16.17
N TYR A 561 23.23 -5.25 -17.50
CA TYR A 561 24.34 -5.02 -18.42
C TYR A 561 24.36 -3.58 -18.90
N ASP A 562 25.53 -3.06 -19.26
CA ASP A 562 25.60 -1.73 -19.87
C ASP A 562 24.91 -1.72 -21.24
N SER A 563 24.28 -0.60 -21.55
CA SER A 563 23.70 -0.30 -22.86
C SER A 563 24.76 -0.06 -23.94
N VAL A 564 25.97 0.37 -23.54
CA VAL A 564 27.10 0.63 -24.45
C VAL A 564 28.31 -0.16 -23.94
N TYR A 565 28.91 -0.96 -24.83
CA TYR A 565 30.13 -1.69 -24.47
C TYR A 565 31.30 -0.72 -24.31
N ASP A 566 31.83 -0.62 -23.10
CA ASP A 566 33.05 0.10 -22.77
C ASP A 566 34.19 -0.90 -22.57
N GLU A 567 35.25 -0.76 -23.36
CA GLU A 567 36.41 -1.65 -23.32
C GLU A 567 37.21 -1.52 -22.01
N GLU A 568 37.13 -0.37 -21.31
CA GLU A 568 37.77 -0.16 -20.01
C GLU A 568 37.00 -0.82 -18.85
N LEU A 569 35.67 -0.88 -18.92
CA LEU A 569 34.81 -1.45 -17.88
C LEU A 569 34.65 -2.97 -17.99
N GLY A 570 34.89 -3.53 -19.18
CA GLY A 570 34.81 -4.97 -19.44
C GLY A 570 33.38 -5.51 -19.55
N PRO A 571 33.21 -6.82 -19.85
CA PRO A 571 31.91 -7.42 -20.17
C PRO A 571 31.08 -7.85 -18.94
N GLN A 572 31.49 -7.49 -17.72
CA GLN A 572 30.84 -7.96 -16.50
C GLN A 572 29.53 -7.20 -16.21
N PRO A 573 28.50 -7.87 -15.68
CA PRO A 573 27.27 -7.20 -15.27
C PRO A 573 27.48 -6.37 -13.99
N CYS A 574 26.73 -5.28 -13.87
CA CYS A 574 26.63 -4.50 -12.65
C CYS A 574 25.60 -5.15 -11.71
N ILE A 575 25.98 -5.41 -10.47
CA ILE A 575 25.11 -6.04 -9.47
C ILE A 575 24.88 -5.12 -8.28
N PHE A 576 23.63 -5.04 -7.85
CA PHE A 576 23.25 -4.44 -6.59
C PHE A 576 22.42 -5.44 -5.78
N THR A 577 22.97 -5.91 -4.67
CA THR A 577 22.28 -6.80 -3.71
C THR A 577 22.14 -6.13 -2.34
N SER A 578 21.13 -6.55 -1.59
CA SER A 578 20.95 -6.11 -0.21
C SER A 578 20.26 -7.18 0.61
N VAL A 579 20.64 -7.29 1.88
CA VAL A 579 19.94 -8.12 2.87
C VAL A 579 18.69 -7.43 3.43
N THR A 580 18.48 -6.14 3.13
CA THR A 580 17.25 -5.45 3.52
C THR A 580 16.13 -5.79 2.53
N PRO A 581 14.85 -5.79 2.97
CA PRO A 581 13.74 -6.00 2.05
C PRO A 581 13.71 -4.96 0.91
N ALA A 582 13.34 -5.39 -0.30
CA ALA A 582 13.31 -4.52 -1.49
C ALA A 582 12.48 -3.25 -1.29
N TRP A 583 11.34 -3.35 -0.58
CA TRP A 583 10.46 -2.23 -0.30
C TRP A 583 11.03 -1.20 0.69
N ASN A 584 12.13 -1.52 1.37
CA ASN A 584 12.76 -0.67 2.37
C ASN A 584 14.16 -0.18 1.94
N ASN A 585 14.52 -0.35 0.65
CA ASN A 585 15.84 0.03 0.15
C ASN A 585 15.76 1.27 -0.75
N ILE A 586 16.12 2.43 -0.19
CA ILE A 586 16.11 3.72 -0.88
C ILE A 586 17.04 3.73 -2.10
N ASN A 587 18.17 3.01 -2.03
CA ASN A 587 19.13 2.97 -3.14
C ASN A 587 18.54 2.21 -4.34
N LEU A 588 17.73 1.17 -4.12
CA LEU A 588 17.04 0.48 -5.21
C LEU A 588 16.14 1.45 -6.00
N THR A 589 15.33 2.27 -5.31
CA THR A 589 14.46 3.26 -5.96
C THR A 589 15.26 4.27 -6.77
N ARG A 590 16.32 4.83 -6.18
CA ARG A 590 17.20 5.80 -6.84
C ARG A 590 17.90 5.23 -8.08
N LEU A 591 18.33 3.96 -8.00
CA LEU A 591 18.95 3.25 -9.11
C LEU A 591 17.95 2.96 -10.22
N ALA A 592 16.75 2.48 -9.87
CA ALA A 592 15.70 2.16 -10.84
C ALA A 592 15.25 3.37 -11.68
N GLU A 593 15.26 4.58 -11.12
CA GLU A 593 14.92 5.81 -11.86
C GLU A 593 15.98 6.23 -12.90
N LYS A 594 17.22 5.76 -12.75
CA LYS A 594 18.37 6.24 -13.54
C LYS A 594 18.95 5.18 -14.46
N ILE A 595 18.77 3.91 -14.15
CA ILE A 595 19.33 2.81 -14.94
C ILE A 595 18.45 2.53 -16.15
N LYS A 596 19.08 2.51 -17.33
CA LYS A 596 18.54 1.94 -18.55
C LYS A 596 19.46 0.82 -19.00
N SER A 597 18.92 -0.35 -19.27
CA SER A 597 19.70 -1.51 -19.68
C SER A 597 18.92 -2.34 -20.69
N PRO A 598 19.59 -2.97 -21.66
CA PRO A 598 18.96 -3.92 -22.57
C PRO A 598 18.48 -5.20 -21.86
N LEU A 599 19.06 -5.54 -20.70
CA LEU A 599 18.71 -6.73 -19.94
C LEU A 599 18.86 -6.48 -18.43
N VAL A 600 17.75 -6.62 -17.71
CA VAL A 600 17.69 -6.52 -16.26
C VAL A 600 17.32 -7.88 -15.66
N PHE A 601 17.97 -8.23 -14.56
CA PHE A 601 17.85 -9.51 -13.89
C PHE A 601 17.58 -9.27 -12.40
N GLY A 602 16.39 -9.61 -11.92
CA GLY A 602 15.95 -9.26 -10.55
C GLY A 602 15.49 -10.47 -9.76
N HIS A 603 15.84 -10.51 -8.47
CA HIS A 603 15.45 -11.57 -7.56
C HIS A 603 15.09 -11.02 -6.17
N VAL A 604 13.95 -11.46 -5.62
CA VAL A 604 13.53 -11.14 -4.24
C VAL A 604 13.62 -12.42 -3.42
N ARG A 605 14.34 -12.38 -2.30
CA ARG A 605 14.68 -13.57 -1.52
C ARG A 605 13.67 -13.86 -0.42
N ALA A 606 13.27 -15.13 -0.35
CA ALA A 606 12.67 -15.75 0.82
C ALA A 606 13.56 -16.93 1.21
N THR A 607 14.12 -16.91 2.42
CA THR A 607 15.17 -17.86 2.83
C THR A 607 14.60 -19.28 2.93
N THR A 608 15.04 -20.16 2.04
CA THR A 608 14.82 -21.62 2.11
C THR A 608 16.01 -22.32 2.78
N ALA A 609 17.23 -21.83 2.53
CA ALA A 609 18.49 -22.28 3.14
C ALA A 609 19.52 -21.13 3.23
N GLY A 610 20.55 -21.31 4.08
CA GLY A 610 21.66 -20.37 4.26
C GLY A 610 21.38 -19.21 5.23
N SER A 611 22.44 -18.49 5.63
CA SER A 611 22.35 -17.34 6.54
C SER A 611 21.90 -16.06 5.81
N LEU A 612 21.46 -15.05 6.57
CA LEU A 612 21.19 -13.71 6.05
C LEU A 612 22.52 -12.97 5.78
N SER A 613 23.17 -13.28 4.66
CA SER A 613 24.36 -12.57 4.16
C SER A 613 24.11 -11.99 2.77
N LEU A 614 24.87 -10.94 2.44
CA LEU A 614 24.93 -10.37 1.09
C LEU A 614 25.39 -11.43 0.07
N ASP A 615 26.34 -12.28 0.45
CA ASP A 615 26.89 -13.34 -0.41
C ASP A 615 25.84 -14.40 -0.81
N ASN A 616 24.74 -14.47 -0.07
CA ASN A 616 23.63 -15.39 -0.33
C ASN A 616 22.49 -14.75 -1.14
N CYS A 617 22.64 -13.49 -1.56
CA CYS A 617 21.63 -12.78 -2.33
C CYS A 617 21.89 -12.93 -3.83
N HIS A 618 20.91 -13.48 -4.56
CA HIS A 618 20.91 -13.49 -6.01
C HIS A 618 20.86 -12.06 -6.59
N PRO A 619 21.32 -11.84 -7.83
CA PRO A 619 21.94 -12.83 -8.72
C PRO A 619 23.43 -13.06 -8.42
N PHE A 620 23.88 -14.32 -8.55
CA PHE A 620 25.29 -14.69 -8.50
C PHE A 620 25.98 -14.37 -9.83
N VAL A 621 27.27 -14.06 -9.79
CA VAL A 621 28.03 -13.64 -10.98
C VAL A 621 29.34 -14.40 -11.13
N HIS A 622 29.64 -14.77 -12.38
CA HIS A 622 30.96 -15.24 -12.77
C HIS A 622 31.27 -14.77 -14.19
N GLY A 623 32.28 -13.92 -14.34
CA GLY A 623 32.62 -13.32 -15.64
C GLY A 623 31.43 -12.55 -16.21
N LYS A 624 30.97 -12.95 -17.40
CA LYS A 624 29.81 -12.34 -18.08
C LYS A 624 28.47 -12.92 -17.60
N LEU A 625 28.45 -14.00 -16.82
CA LEU A 625 27.24 -14.74 -16.50
C LEU A 625 26.59 -14.24 -15.20
N MET A 626 25.26 -14.07 -15.22
CA MET A 626 24.43 -13.94 -14.01
C MET A 626 23.56 -15.18 -13.83
N PHE A 627 23.36 -15.61 -12.58
CA PHE A 627 22.54 -16.78 -12.24
C PHE A 627 21.61 -16.50 -11.05
N MET A 628 20.37 -16.99 -11.12
CA MET A 628 19.43 -16.98 -10.00
C MET A 628 18.61 -18.27 -9.94
N HIS A 629 18.09 -18.58 -8.75
CA HIS A 629 17.33 -19.78 -8.49
C HIS A 629 16.06 -19.46 -7.71
N ASN A 630 14.89 -19.83 -8.24
CA ASN A 630 13.60 -19.76 -7.55
C ASN A 630 13.15 -21.16 -7.14
N GLY A 631 13.54 -21.60 -5.95
CA GLY A 631 13.27 -22.94 -5.48
C GLY A 631 14.20 -23.37 -4.36
N GLY A 632 14.35 -24.66 -4.19
CA GLY A 632 15.19 -25.27 -3.16
C GLY A 632 15.51 -26.70 -3.54
N ILE A 633 16.75 -27.10 -3.25
CA ILE A 633 17.22 -28.47 -3.45
C ILE A 633 16.97 -29.25 -2.16
N ALA A 634 16.19 -30.32 -2.27
CA ALA A 634 15.80 -31.13 -1.13
C ALA A 634 17.02 -31.82 -0.50
N GLN A 635 17.09 -31.78 0.85
CA GLN A 635 18.13 -32.44 1.65
C GLN A 635 19.56 -32.15 1.17
N TRP A 636 19.81 -30.88 0.83
CA TRP A 636 21.07 -30.40 0.24
C TRP A 636 22.33 -30.86 1.00
N GLU A 637 22.28 -30.92 2.33
CA GLU A 637 23.36 -31.37 3.21
C GLU A 637 23.89 -32.77 2.89
N LEU A 638 23.05 -33.65 2.34
CA LEU A 638 23.42 -35.01 1.95
C LEU A 638 24.16 -35.06 0.60
N ILE A 639 23.83 -34.14 -0.31
CA ILE A 639 24.40 -34.07 -1.67
C ILE A 639 25.68 -33.23 -1.70
N LYS A 640 25.75 -32.19 -0.87
CA LYS A 640 26.77 -31.13 -0.90
C LYS A 640 28.19 -31.66 -1.04
N ARG A 641 28.58 -32.64 -0.22
CA ARG A 641 29.96 -33.17 -0.22
C ARG A 641 30.30 -33.92 -1.51
N SER A 642 29.35 -34.68 -2.06
CA SER A 642 29.55 -35.41 -3.30
C SER A 642 29.69 -34.45 -4.48
N LEU A 643 28.83 -33.42 -4.53
CA LEU A 643 28.92 -32.37 -5.55
C LEU A 643 30.26 -31.62 -5.48
N GLN A 644 30.71 -31.23 -4.29
CA GLN A 644 32.00 -30.55 -4.09
C GLN A 644 33.20 -31.33 -4.65
N LYS A 645 33.15 -32.66 -4.58
CA LYS A 645 34.22 -33.53 -5.08
C LYS A 645 34.29 -33.57 -6.62
N GLU A 646 33.17 -33.33 -7.29
CA GLU A 646 33.07 -33.36 -8.76
C GLU A 646 33.39 -32.01 -9.41
N LEU A 647 33.43 -30.92 -8.63
CA LEU A 647 33.68 -29.59 -9.17
C LEU A 647 35.17 -29.36 -9.47
N PRO A 648 35.51 -28.78 -10.64
CA PRO A 648 36.85 -28.28 -10.90
C PRO A 648 37.15 -27.05 -10.03
N ASP A 649 38.45 -26.80 -9.76
CA ASP A 649 38.90 -25.72 -8.87
C ASP A 649 38.31 -24.35 -9.21
N VAL A 650 38.16 -24.03 -10.50
CA VAL A 650 37.60 -22.75 -10.97
C VAL A 650 36.16 -22.56 -10.49
N ALA A 651 35.34 -23.61 -10.54
CA ALA A 651 33.95 -23.57 -10.08
C ALA A 651 33.85 -23.63 -8.55
N PHE A 652 34.70 -24.44 -7.91
CA PHE A 652 34.73 -24.58 -6.46
C PHE A 652 35.12 -23.27 -5.75
N ASN A 653 36.15 -22.58 -6.26
CA ASN A 653 36.67 -21.35 -5.65
C ASN A 653 35.77 -20.11 -5.86
N MET A 654 34.75 -20.21 -6.73
CA MET A 654 33.80 -19.11 -6.96
C MET A 654 32.84 -18.94 -5.78
N VAL A 655 32.46 -20.04 -5.12
CA VAL A 655 31.45 -20.04 -4.07
C VAL A 655 31.95 -19.29 -2.82
N GLN A 656 31.24 -18.26 -2.41
CA GLN A 656 31.51 -17.45 -1.20
C GLN A 656 30.48 -17.67 -0.11
N GLY A 657 29.21 -17.84 -0.50
CA GLY A 657 28.10 -18.08 0.40
C GLY A 657 27.93 -19.55 0.79
N ASN A 658 26.75 -19.86 1.32
CA ASN A 658 26.43 -21.17 1.87
C ASN A 658 25.10 -21.76 1.38
N THR A 659 24.51 -21.18 0.34
CA THR A 659 23.23 -21.63 -0.25
C THR A 659 23.41 -22.75 -1.25
N ASP A 660 22.45 -23.66 -1.31
CA ASP A 660 22.31 -24.68 -2.36
C ASP A 660 22.34 -24.07 -3.78
N SER A 661 21.77 -22.88 -3.93
CA SER A 661 21.62 -22.12 -5.16
C SER A 661 22.96 -21.66 -5.75
N GLU A 662 23.91 -21.26 -4.90
CA GLU A 662 25.25 -20.86 -5.33
C GLU A 662 26.08 -22.07 -5.76
N TRP A 663 25.92 -23.20 -5.06
CA TRP A 663 26.53 -24.46 -5.47
C TRP A 663 25.92 -25.01 -6.77
N ALA A 664 24.63 -24.79 -7.02
CA ALA A 664 24.00 -25.07 -8.30
C ALA A 664 24.63 -24.23 -9.43
N PHE A 665 24.95 -22.96 -9.16
CA PHE A 665 25.66 -22.12 -10.13
C PHE A 665 27.09 -22.62 -10.38
N ALA A 666 27.83 -23.02 -9.34
CA ALA A 666 29.15 -23.63 -9.51
C ALA A 666 29.09 -24.91 -10.37
N LEU A 667 28.08 -25.76 -10.14
CA LEU A 667 27.84 -26.93 -10.97
C LEU A 667 27.56 -26.54 -12.41
N PHE A 668 26.72 -25.53 -12.67
CA PHE A 668 26.48 -25.01 -14.00
C PHE A 668 27.77 -24.55 -14.70
N LEU A 669 28.63 -23.81 -14.01
CA LEU A 669 29.92 -23.38 -14.55
C LEU A 669 30.82 -24.58 -14.92
N SER A 670 30.78 -25.66 -14.14
CA SER A 670 31.55 -26.89 -14.43
C SER A 670 31.11 -27.62 -15.70
N LYS A 671 29.86 -27.41 -16.16
CA LYS A 671 29.33 -28.01 -17.39
C LYS A 671 29.60 -27.17 -18.63
N LEU A 672 30.13 -25.95 -18.48
CA LEU A 672 30.56 -25.12 -19.60
C LEU A 672 31.92 -25.58 -20.13
N PRO A 673 32.15 -25.54 -21.46
CA PRO A 673 33.47 -25.81 -22.03
C PRO A 673 34.55 -24.84 -21.51
N ASP A 674 34.19 -23.57 -21.33
CA ASP A 674 35.02 -22.53 -20.72
C ASP A 674 34.10 -21.52 -19.99
N PRO A 675 34.10 -21.47 -18.65
CA PRO A 675 33.28 -20.52 -17.88
C PRO A 675 33.76 -19.07 -18.01
N ASN A 676 34.99 -18.82 -18.50
CA ASN A 676 35.56 -17.49 -18.70
C ASN A 676 35.43 -17.00 -20.16
N ALA A 677 34.69 -17.72 -21.01
CA ALA A 677 34.50 -17.33 -22.40
C ALA A 677 33.82 -15.96 -22.50
N ARG A 678 34.23 -15.15 -23.50
CA ARG A 678 33.65 -13.81 -23.74
C ARG A 678 32.24 -13.86 -24.33
N THR A 679 31.89 -14.96 -25.00
CA THR A 679 30.61 -15.14 -25.69
C THR A 679 30.15 -16.57 -25.55
N PHE A 680 28.86 -16.76 -25.29
CA PHE A 680 28.24 -18.08 -25.23
C PHE A 680 27.21 -18.22 -26.34
N THR A 681 27.12 -19.41 -26.94
CA THR A 681 26.00 -19.69 -27.85
C THR A 681 24.80 -20.17 -27.03
N PRO A 682 23.55 -19.89 -27.46
CA PRO A 682 22.37 -20.35 -26.73
C PRO A 682 22.34 -21.87 -26.51
N ASP A 683 22.91 -22.63 -27.43
CA ASP A 683 22.98 -24.07 -27.34
C ASP A 683 23.96 -24.57 -26.24
N ILE A 684 25.08 -23.87 -26.04
CA ILE A 684 26.04 -24.19 -24.97
C ILE A 684 25.39 -23.95 -23.59
N LEU A 685 24.77 -22.78 -23.38
CA LEU A 685 24.11 -22.46 -22.10
C LEU A 685 22.95 -23.42 -21.82
N ARG A 686 22.18 -23.77 -22.86
CA ARG A 686 21.10 -24.76 -22.78
C ARG A 686 21.62 -26.12 -22.33
N ARG A 687 22.64 -26.66 -22.99
CA ARG A 687 23.19 -28.00 -22.66
C ARG A 687 23.76 -28.01 -21.24
N ALA A 688 24.54 -26.99 -20.86
CA ALA A 688 25.08 -26.87 -19.51
C ALA A 688 23.98 -26.83 -18.43
N MET A 689 22.84 -26.17 -18.70
CA MET A 689 21.71 -26.16 -17.78
C MET A 689 21.04 -27.55 -17.65
N LEU A 690 20.85 -28.26 -18.76
CA LEU A 690 20.30 -29.62 -18.76
C LEU A 690 21.22 -30.60 -18.02
N ASP A 691 22.52 -30.51 -18.26
CA ASP A 691 23.52 -31.36 -17.61
C ASP A 691 23.62 -31.07 -16.10
N THR A 692 23.43 -29.82 -15.69
CA THR A 692 23.32 -29.42 -14.27
C THR A 692 22.14 -30.10 -13.59
N ILE A 693 20.94 -30.01 -14.18
CA ILE A 693 19.71 -30.64 -13.65
C ILE A 693 19.88 -32.16 -13.57
N ALA A 694 20.41 -32.78 -14.64
CA ALA A 694 20.65 -34.22 -14.68
C ALA A 694 21.62 -34.66 -13.57
N THR A 695 22.75 -33.97 -13.42
CA THR A 695 23.74 -34.28 -12.37
C THR A 695 23.14 -34.13 -10.96
N MET A 696 22.32 -33.11 -10.72
CA MET A 696 21.66 -32.94 -9.42
C MET A 696 20.67 -34.07 -9.11
N ASN A 697 19.88 -34.49 -10.10
CA ASN A 697 18.96 -35.62 -9.95
C ASN A 697 19.71 -36.93 -9.69
N ASP A 698 20.83 -37.18 -10.38
CA ASP A 698 21.66 -38.38 -10.20
C ASP A 698 22.26 -38.44 -8.80
N LEU A 699 22.75 -37.31 -8.29
CA LEU A 699 23.27 -37.20 -6.93
C LEU A 699 22.17 -37.42 -5.87
N ALA A 700 20.97 -36.88 -6.09
CA ALA A 700 19.85 -37.09 -5.18
C ALA A 700 19.42 -38.57 -5.14
N GLU A 701 19.41 -39.24 -6.29
CA GLU A 701 19.09 -40.67 -6.39
C GLU A 701 20.15 -41.55 -5.74
N ALA A 702 21.44 -41.23 -5.90
CA ALA A 702 22.53 -41.97 -5.29
C ALA A 702 22.46 -42.02 -3.76
N VAL A 703 21.85 -41.01 -3.13
CA VAL A 703 21.68 -40.92 -1.67
C VAL A 703 20.26 -41.29 -1.22
N GLY A 704 19.34 -41.57 -2.15
CA GLY A 704 17.98 -42.01 -1.86
C GLY A 704 17.03 -40.90 -1.41
N ILE A 705 17.24 -39.66 -1.85
CA ILE A 705 16.36 -38.53 -1.52
C ILE A 705 15.03 -38.68 -2.27
N THR A 706 13.92 -38.63 -1.52
CA THR A 706 12.55 -38.81 -2.04
C THR A 706 11.73 -37.52 -2.06
N GLU A 707 12.21 -36.48 -1.39
CA GLU A 707 11.59 -35.16 -1.38
C GLU A 707 11.91 -34.41 -2.68
N PRO A 708 10.93 -33.72 -3.31
CA PRO A 708 11.14 -33.09 -4.60
C PRO A 708 11.96 -31.79 -4.51
N SER A 709 12.92 -31.63 -5.41
CA SER A 709 13.67 -30.40 -5.60
C SER A 709 12.97 -29.50 -6.63
N LEU A 710 12.77 -28.24 -6.28
CA LEU A 710 12.26 -27.20 -7.17
C LEU A 710 13.47 -26.49 -7.76
N MET A 711 13.72 -26.64 -9.06
CA MET A 711 14.94 -26.14 -9.72
C MET A 711 14.60 -25.15 -10.84
N ASN A 712 13.90 -24.06 -10.51
CA ASN A 712 13.68 -22.98 -11.47
C ASN A 712 14.92 -22.09 -11.54
N PHE A 713 15.91 -22.56 -12.28
CA PHE A 713 17.15 -21.82 -12.56
C PHE A 713 16.94 -20.83 -13.70
N CYS A 714 17.61 -19.68 -13.61
CA CYS A 714 17.69 -18.71 -14.68
C CYS A 714 19.14 -18.22 -14.80
N VAL A 715 19.68 -18.20 -16.02
CA VAL A 715 21.04 -17.73 -16.34
C VAL A 715 21.02 -16.84 -17.56
N THR A 716 21.89 -15.83 -17.57
CA THR A 716 22.06 -14.92 -18.70
C THR A 716 23.53 -14.55 -18.91
N ASP A 717 23.92 -14.32 -20.16
CA ASP A 717 25.21 -13.73 -20.56
C ASP A 717 25.07 -12.29 -21.10
N GLY A 718 23.91 -11.67 -20.89
CA GLY A 718 23.57 -10.33 -21.38
C GLY A 718 22.89 -10.31 -22.75
N ASP A 719 23.06 -11.37 -23.54
CA ASP A 719 22.48 -11.50 -24.88
C ASP A 719 21.47 -12.64 -24.97
N THR A 720 21.69 -13.71 -24.21
CA THR A 720 20.86 -14.91 -24.16
C THR A 720 20.37 -15.16 -22.74
N VAL A 721 19.10 -15.51 -22.58
CA VAL A 721 18.52 -15.95 -21.29
C VAL A 721 18.09 -17.41 -21.39
N ILE A 722 18.52 -18.23 -20.44
CA ILE A 722 18.01 -19.59 -20.22
C ILE A 722 17.26 -19.61 -18.90
N ALA A 723 16.00 -20.00 -18.91
CA ALA A 723 15.20 -20.18 -17.69
C ALA A 723 14.59 -21.58 -17.65
N THR A 724 14.33 -22.11 -16.47
CA THR A 724 13.72 -23.44 -16.30
C THR A 724 12.53 -23.32 -15.36
N ARG A 725 11.46 -24.08 -15.68
CA ARG A 725 10.38 -24.39 -14.74
C ARG A 725 10.43 -25.89 -14.51
N TYR A 726 11.07 -26.35 -13.43
CA TYR A 726 11.40 -27.77 -13.24
C TYR A 726 11.16 -28.23 -11.80
N ILE A 727 10.64 -29.45 -11.66
CA ILE A 727 10.51 -30.18 -10.40
C ILE A 727 10.93 -31.64 -10.56
N SER A 728 11.69 -32.17 -9.61
CA SER A 728 12.06 -33.59 -9.57
C SER A 728 10.94 -34.46 -8.98
N SER A 729 9.73 -34.34 -9.53
CA SER A 729 8.54 -35.12 -9.15
C SER A 729 7.67 -35.40 -10.37
N ASP A 730 7.09 -36.59 -10.44
CA ASP A 730 6.12 -36.98 -11.46
C ASP A 730 4.67 -36.64 -11.09
N LYS A 731 4.43 -36.21 -9.84
CA LYS A 731 3.10 -35.94 -9.28
C LYS A 731 2.88 -34.48 -8.91
N ASP A 732 3.94 -33.77 -8.56
CA ASP A 732 3.86 -32.39 -8.06
C ASP A 732 4.10 -31.37 -9.18
N GLU A 733 3.67 -30.13 -8.94
CA GLU A 733 3.83 -29.04 -9.89
C GLU A 733 5.04 -28.17 -9.52
N ALA A 734 5.84 -27.77 -10.52
CA ALA A 734 6.93 -26.84 -10.32
C ALA A 734 6.43 -25.45 -9.93
N ALA A 735 7.25 -24.70 -9.20
CA ALA A 735 6.98 -23.31 -8.85
C ALA A 735 6.65 -22.48 -10.11
N SER A 736 5.75 -21.51 -9.97
CA SER A 736 5.20 -20.78 -11.12
C SER A 736 6.28 -20.02 -11.89
N LEU A 737 6.10 -19.96 -13.21
CA LEU A 737 6.92 -19.16 -14.11
C LEU A 737 6.06 -18.70 -15.29
N TRP A 738 6.08 -17.40 -15.56
CA TRP A 738 5.24 -16.75 -16.56
C TRP A 738 6.11 -15.96 -17.52
N PHE A 739 5.62 -15.77 -18.74
CA PHE A 739 6.24 -14.87 -19.70
C PHE A 739 5.22 -13.94 -20.36
N SER A 740 5.70 -12.78 -20.79
CA SER A 740 4.96 -11.80 -21.56
C SER A 740 5.87 -11.23 -22.65
N SER A 741 5.33 -10.95 -23.84
CA SER A 741 6.07 -10.36 -24.96
C SER A 741 5.24 -9.26 -25.62
N GLY A 742 5.92 -8.21 -26.10
CA GLY A 742 5.26 -7.06 -26.72
C GLY A 742 6.21 -5.99 -27.24
N THR A 743 5.66 -4.83 -27.61
CA THR A 743 6.41 -3.68 -28.12
C THR A 743 6.87 -2.74 -27.01
N THR A 744 5.99 -2.46 -26.05
CA THR A 744 6.24 -1.55 -24.92
C THR A 744 5.48 -2.02 -23.70
N PHE A 745 6.08 -1.81 -22.51
CA PHE A 745 5.41 -2.00 -21.23
C PHE A 745 5.37 -0.64 -20.53
N SER A 746 4.20 -0.02 -20.47
CA SER A 746 4.01 1.36 -20.01
C SER A 746 2.77 1.50 -19.14
N GLU A 747 2.74 2.56 -18.35
CA GLU A 747 1.56 2.95 -17.57
C GLU A 747 0.44 3.37 -18.53
N ASP A 748 -0.70 2.69 -18.44
CA ASP A 748 -1.90 2.88 -19.30
C ASP A 748 -2.90 3.85 -18.64
N ALA A 749 -2.82 4.06 -17.32
CA ALA A 749 -3.62 5.02 -16.56
C ALA A 749 -2.88 5.49 -15.30
N GLU A 750 -3.14 6.74 -14.88
CA GLU A 750 -2.61 7.30 -13.63
C GLU A 750 -2.92 6.39 -12.43
N GLY A 751 -1.90 6.04 -11.66
CA GLY A 751 -2.04 5.22 -10.45
C GLY A 751 -1.28 3.89 -10.49
N GLY A 752 -0.31 3.73 -11.40
CA GLY A 752 0.56 2.56 -11.44
C GLY A 752 -0.05 1.35 -12.16
N HIS A 753 -1.00 1.58 -13.07
CA HIS A 753 -1.57 0.53 -13.91
C HIS A 753 -0.72 0.34 -15.17
N TYR A 754 0.10 -0.72 -15.21
CA TYR A 754 0.94 -1.05 -16.36
C TYR A 754 0.28 -2.06 -17.30
N ARG A 755 0.60 -1.98 -18.59
CA ARG A 755 0.11 -2.91 -19.61
C ARG A 755 1.16 -3.24 -20.66
N MET A 756 1.14 -4.47 -21.17
CA MET A 756 1.95 -4.88 -22.32
C MET A 756 1.24 -4.51 -23.63
N SER A 757 1.77 -3.53 -24.36
CA SER A 757 1.26 -3.16 -25.69
C SER A 757 1.84 -4.07 -26.78
N LYS A 758 1.03 -4.39 -27.79
CA LYS A 758 1.38 -5.25 -28.94
C LYS A 758 1.04 -4.52 -30.25
N ALA A 759 1.60 -3.33 -30.43
CA ALA A 759 1.25 -2.46 -31.57
C ALA A 759 1.85 -2.92 -32.91
N ASP A 760 3.02 -3.56 -32.89
CA ASP A 760 3.75 -4.01 -34.09
C ASP A 760 3.87 -5.54 -34.15
N LYS A 761 4.16 -6.06 -35.36
CA LYS A 761 4.48 -7.49 -35.58
C LYS A 761 5.83 -7.94 -34.98
N ARG A 762 6.66 -7.02 -34.48
CA ARG A 762 7.97 -7.31 -33.88
C ARG A 762 7.87 -7.16 -32.37
N GLU A 763 8.32 -8.19 -31.66
CA GLU A 763 8.47 -8.15 -30.20
C GLU A 763 9.79 -7.44 -29.87
N ASN A 764 9.72 -6.35 -29.10
CA ASN A 764 10.89 -5.58 -28.67
C ASN A 764 11.21 -5.81 -27.18
N ILE A 765 10.28 -6.41 -26.44
CA ILE A 765 10.40 -6.68 -25.01
C ILE A 765 9.89 -8.10 -24.74
N ILE A 766 10.67 -8.87 -23.97
CA ILE A 766 10.25 -10.14 -23.39
C ILE A 766 10.48 -10.04 -21.87
N MET A 767 9.46 -10.36 -21.09
CA MET A 767 9.52 -10.43 -19.64
C MET A 767 9.29 -11.87 -19.19
N ILE A 768 10.12 -12.36 -18.27
CA ILE A 768 9.89 -13.61 -17.54
C ILE A 768 9.81 -13.26 -16.05
N ALA A 769 8.78 -13.75 -15.37
CA ALA A 769 8.59 -13.51 -13.94
C ALA A 769 8.02 -14.76 -13.26
N SER A 770 8.37 -14.99 -12.00
CA SER A 770 7.78 -16.07 -11.18
C SER A 770 6.28 -15.83 -10.94
N GLU A 771 5.86 -14.57 -10.90
CA GLU A 771 4.45 -14.15 -10.85
C GLU A 771 4.18 -13.03 -11.88
N PRO A 772 3.00 -13.00 -12.52
CA PRO A 772 2.63 -11.92 -13.43
C PRO A 772 2.71 -10.55 -12.74
N LEU A 773 3.42 -9.59 -13.35
CA LEU A 773 3.48 -8.19 -12.85
C LEU A 773 2.12 -7.49 -12.95
N THR A 774 1.25 -7.97 -13.85
CA THR A 774 -0.12 -7.49 -14.06
C THR A 774 -1.05 -8.70 -14.16
N PHE A 775 -2.27 -8.61 -13.62
CA PHE A 775 -3.24 -9.72 -13.63
C PHE A 775 -4.17 -9.72 -14.85
N GLU A 776 -3.80 -8.99 -15.92
CA GLU A 776 -4.47 -9.11 -17.22
C GLU A 776 -4.16 -10.46 -17.83
N ARG A 777 -5.16 -11.37 -17.85
CA ARG A 777 -5.02 -12.73 -18.40
C ARG A 777 -4.61 -12.78 -19.88
N ALA A 778 -4.70 -11.67 -20.60
CA ALA A 778 -4.30 -11.56 -22.01
C ALA A 778 -2.80 -11.27 -22.20
N ASP A 779 -2.12 -10.79 -21.15
CA ASP A 779 -0.75 -10.27 -21.24
C ASP A 779 0.31 -11.29 -20.84
N TRP A 780 -0.04 -12.22 -19.94
CA TRP A 780 0.89 -13.21 -19.39
C TRP A 780 0.49 -14.64 -19.75
N MET A 781 1.48 -15.44 -20.13
CA MET A 781 1.34 -16.85 -20.44
C MET A 781 2.17 -17.68 -19.47
N GLU A 782 1.58 -18.73 -18.93
CA GLU A 782 2.26 -19.65 -18.04
C GLU A 782 3.20 -20.58 -18.82
N ILE A 783 4.44 -20.72 -18.36
CA ILE A 783 5.40 -21.71 -18.87
C ILE A 783 5.06 -23.05 -18.22
N LYS A 784 5.03 -24.14 -18.98
CA LYS A 784 4.65 -25.46 -18.44
C LYS A 784 5.71 -26.04 -17.50
N THR A 785 5.28 -26.86 -16.56
CA THR A 785 6.17 -27.70 -15.73
C THR A 785 7.09 -28.56 -16.59
N ASN A 786 8.33 -28.72 -16.11
CA ASN A 786 9.45 -29.43 -16.76
C ASN A 786 9.74 -28.89 -18.17
N THR A 787 9.83 -27.57 -18.28
CA THR A 787 10.16 -26.86 -19.53
C THR A 787 11.35 -25.93 -19.32
N LEU A 788 12.28 -25.96 -20.27
CA LEU A 788 13.38 -25.03 -20.42
C LEU A 788 13.00 -23.97 -21.45
N VAL A 789 13.26 -22.71 -21.13
CA VAL A 789 13.03 -21.55 -21.98
C VAL A 789 14.36 -20.99 -22.44
N VAL A 790 14.45 -20.65 -23.73
CA VAL A 790 15.60 -19.96 -24.34
C VAL A 790 15.12 -18.67 -24.99
N ILE A 791 15.65 -17.54 -24.55
CA ILE A 791 15.55 -16.25 -25.24
C ILE A 791 16.85 -16.01 -25.97
N THR A 792 16.79 -15.92 -27.29
CA THR A 792 17.97 -15.65 -28.13
C THR A 792 18.21 -14.14 -28.29
N PRO A 793 19.41 -13.70 -28.73
CA PRO A 793 19.72 -12.27 -28.94
C PRO A 793 18.84 -11.56 -29.98
N ARG A 794 18.05 -12.32 -30.75
CA ARG A 794 17.08 -11.80 -31.73
C ARG A 794 15.64 -11.78 -31.19
N PHE A 795 15.46 -11.85 -29.87
CA PHE A 795 14.16 -11.91 -29.20
C PHE A 795 13.29 -13.11 -29.63
N ASN A 796 13.89 -14.23 -30.06
CA ASN A 796 13.13 -15.46 -30.22
C ASN A 796 12.95 -16.15 -28.87
N PHE A 797 11.70 -16.44 -28.51
CA PHE A 797 11.32 -17.19 -27.31
C PHE A 797 11.07 -18.66 -27.66
N LEU A 798 11.89 -19.57 -27.15
CA LEU A 798 11.79 -21.01 -27.40
C LEU A 798 11.43 -21.75 -26.11
N GLN A 799 10.41 -22.61 -26.15
CA GLN A 799 10.07 -23.52 -25.06
C GLN A 799 10.47 -24.94 -25.45
N ILE A 800 11.29 -25.59 -24.62
CA ILE A 800 11.89 -26.90 -24.87
C ILE A 800 11.54 -27.79 -23.67
N PRO A 801 10.81 -28.90 -23.86
CA PRO A 801 10.50 -29.82 -22.76
C PRO A 801 11.79 -30.49 -22.24
N ILE A 802 11.92 -30.57 -20.91
CA ILE A 802 12.97 -31.34 -20.23
C ILE A 802 12.47 -32.78 -20.13
N VAL A 803 13.15 -33.70 -20.79
CA VAL A 803 12.74 -35.11 -20.88
C VAL A 803 13.62 -35.95 -19.97
N ASP A 804 13.08 -36.37 -18.84
CA ASP A 804 13.70 -37.26 -17.86
C ASP A 804 12.64 -38.14 -17.17
N LYS A 805 13.03 -38.86 -16.10
CA LYS A 805 12.13 -39.78 -15.36
C LYS A 805 10.97 -39.08 -14.63
N PHE A 806 11.08 -37.77 -14.38
CA PHE A 806 10.05 -36.96 -13.71
C PHE A 806 9.13 -36.27 -14.73
N SER A 807 9.48 -36.31 -16.02
CA SER A 807 8.53 -36.01 -17.07
C SER A 807 7.44 -37.10 -17.11
N ALA A 808 6.21 -36.75 -16.76
CA ALA A 808 5.09 -37.70 -16.77
C ALA A 808 5.01 -38.46 -18.12
N PRO A 809 4.88 -39.80 -18.14
CA PRO A 809 4.63 -40.54 -19.36
C PRO A 809 3.20 -40.25 -19.83
N GLY A 810 3.06 -39.18 -20.60
CA GLY A 810 1.79 -38.73 -21.14
C GLY A 810 1.52 -37.25 -20.97
N ASN A 811 2.42 -36.38 -21.45
CA ASN A 811 2.04 -35.07 -21.99
C ASN A 811 3.13 -34.49 -22.91
N VAL A 812 3.67 -35.31 -23.81
CA VAL A 812 4.05 -34.77 -25.13
C VAL A 812 2.74 -34.29 -25.76
N ARG A 813 2.37 -33.04 -25.50
CA ARG A 813 1.46 -32.31 -26.38
C ARG A 813 2.22 -32.10 -27.69
N VAL A 814 2.29 -33.16 -28.51
CA VAL A 814 2.32 -32.99 -29.96
C VAL A 814 1.20 -32.01 -30.26
N PRO A 815 1.41 -30.98 -31.10
CA PRO A 815 0.34 -30.08 -31.49
C PRO A 815 -0.89 -30.92 -31.84
N MET A 816 -1.93 -30.79 -31.01
CA MET A 816 -3.15 -31.60 -31.06
C MET A 816 -3.89 -31.49 -32.40
N SER A 817 -3.42 -30.65 -33.33
CA SER A 817 -3.98 -30.57 -34.67
C SER A 817 -3.51 -31.67 -35.62
N SER A 818 -2.33 -32.29 -35.42
CA SER A 818 -1.77 -33.25 -36.39
C SER A 818 -1.96 -34.71 -35.98
N PHE A 819 -1.77 -35.02 -34.68
CA PHE A 819 -1.97 -36.38 -34.16
C PHE A 819 -3.45 -36.71 -33.99
N LEU A 820 -4.27 -35.76 -33.53
CA LEU A 820 -5.73 -35.95 -33.48
C LEU A 820 -6.31 -36.08 -34.90
N LEU A 821 -5.76 -35.40 -35.91
CA LEU A 821 -6.18 -35.61 -37.30
C LEU A 821 -5.86 -37.04 -37.76
N LEU A 822 -4.66 -37.55 -37.45
CA LEU A 822 -4.24 -38.89 -37.84
C LEU A 822 -5.04 -39.98 -37.12
N VAL A 823 -5.32 -39.77 -35.82
CA VAL A 823 -6.15 -40.67 -35.01
C VAL A 823 -7.62 -40.61 -35.43
N CYS A 824 -8.15 -39.41 -35.72
CA CYS A 824 -9.49 -39.27 -36.29
C CYS A 824 -9.57 -39.92 -37.68
N PHE A 825 -8.58 -39.74 -38.56
CA PHE A 825 -8.56 -40.40 -39.88
C PHE A 825 -8.51 -41.93 -39.77
N ASN A 826 -7.80 -42.49 -38.79
CA ASN A 826 -7.79 -43.93 -38.54
C ASN A 826 -9.08 -44.44 -37.90
N ILE A 827 -9.71 -43.68 -37.00
CA ILE A 827 -11.00 -44.04 -36.38
C ILE A 827 -12.16 -43.94 -37.38
N PHE A 828 -12.12 -42.99 -38.33
CA PHE A 828 -13.10 -42.89 -39.41
C PHE A 828 -12.89 -43.91 -40.54
N ALA A 829 -11.79 -44.66 -40.53
CA ALA A 829 -11.51 -45.74 -41.47
C ALA A 829 -12.03 -47.11 -40.99
N GLU A 830 -12.44 -47.24 -39.72
CA GLU A 830 -13.06 -48.45 -39.18
C GLU A 830 -14.59 -48.31 -39.09
N PRO A 831 -15.36 -49.40 -39.25
CA PRO A 831 -16.82 -49.36 -39.15
C PRO A 831 -17.26 -48.91 -37.74
N VAL A 832 -18.00 -47.81 -37.68
CA VAL A 832 -18.45 -47.16 -36.43
C VAL A 832 -19.27 -48.13 -35.59
N ASN A 833 -18.93 -48.24 -34.30
CA ASN A 833 -19.61 -49.10 -33.34
C ASN A 833 -21.11 -48.73 -33.24
N PRO A 834 -22.06 -49.69 -33.33
CA PRO A 834 -23.51 -49.44 -33.34
C PRO A 834 -24.04 -48.59 -32.17
N TRP A 835 -23.36 -48.64 -31.02
CA TRP A 835 -23.75 -47.85 -29.85
C TRP A 835 -23.53 -46.35 -30.04
N LEU A 836 -22.47 -45.95 -30.76
CA LEU A 836 -22.20 -44.54 -31.10
C LEU A 836 -23.26 -43.97 -32.05
N LEU A 837 -23.75 -44.77 -33.00
CA LEU A 837 -24.86 -44.39 -33.86
C LEU A 837 -26.16 -44.20 -33.07
N THR A 838 -26.42 -45.09 -32.11
CA THR A 838 -27.59 -45.00 -31.24
C THR A 838 -27.52 -43.78 -30.31
N ALA A 839 -26.34 -43.50 -29.75
CA ALA A 839 -26.11 -42.32 -28.92
C ALA A 839 -26.25 -41.00 -29.71
N ALA A 840 -25.77 -40.96 -30.95
CA ALA A 840 -25.93 -39.81 -31.84
C ALA A 840 -27.40 -39.56 -32.20
N ASP A 841 -28.20 -40.61 -32.43
CA ASP A 841 -29.63 -40.48 -32.75
C ASP A 841 -30.45 -39.98 -31.55
N VAL A 842 -30.14 -40.47 -30.34
CA VAL A 842 -30.75 -39.98 -29.09
C VAL A 842 -30.39 -38.52 -28.83
N TRP A 843 -29.13 -38.14 -29.04
CA TRP A 843 -28.67 -36.77 -28.90
C TRP A 843 -29.35 -35.83 -29.91
N GLY A 844 -29.52 -36.27 -31.16
CA GLY A 844 -30.24 -35.52 -32.19
C GLY A 844 -31.69 -35.23 -31.83
N ARG A 845 -32.41 -36.20 -31.23
CA ARG A 845 -33.80 -35.99 -30.78
C ARG A 845 -33.90 -35.00 -29.62
N ILE A 846 -32.98 -35.06 -28.66
CA ILE A 846 -32.90 -34.12 -27.53
C ILE A 846 -32.67 -32.70 -28.05
N LEU A 847 -31.72 -32.52 -28.98
CA LEU A 847 -31.43 -31.24 -29.59
C LEU A 847 -32.63 -30.68 -30.37
N GLY A 848 -33.35 -31.53 -31.12
CA GLY A 848 -34.57 -31.14 -31.82
C GLY A 848 -35.67 -30.60 -30.91
N MET A 849 -35.89 -31.23 -29.74
CA MET A 849 -36.89 -30.75 -28.76
C MET A 849 -36.52 -29.40 -28.14
N SER A 850 -35.23 -29.13 -27.95
CA SER A 850 -34.72 -27.87 -27.36
C SER A 850 -34.60 -26.69 -28.33
N ALA A 851 -34.86 -26.90 -29.63
CA ALA A 851 -34.69 -25.90 -30.68
C ALA A 851 -35.40 -24.55 -30.43
N PRO A 852 -36.68 -24.51 -29.98
CA PRO A 852 -37.41 -23.25 -29.80
C PRO A 852 -36.78 -22.35 -28.73
N LEU A 853 -36.21 -22.96 -27.68
CA LEU A 853 -35.54 -22.23 -26.60
C LEU A 853 -34.28 -21.52 -27.12
N PHE A 854 -33.50 -22.19 -27.96
CA PHE A 854 -32.29 -21.60 -28.54
C PHE A 854 -32.59 -20.48 -29.53
N ILE A 855 -33.68 -20.59 -30.28
CA ILE A 855 -34.16 -19.54 -31.19
C ILE A 855 -34.57 -18.29 -30.38
N LEU A 856 -35.27 -18.47 -29.26
CA LEU A 856 -35.62 -17.36 -28.36
C LEU A 856 -34.37 -16.68 -27.79
N LEU A 857 -33.39 -17.46 -27.32
CA LEU A 857 -32.13 -16.93 -26.77
C LEU A 857 -31.30 -16.18 -27.82
N GLU A 858 -31.29 -16.64 -29.07
CA GLU A 858 -30.67 -15.92 -30.19
C GLU A 858 -31.35 -14.57 -30.42
N GLY A 859 -32.68 -14.52 -30.43
CA GLY A 859 -33.44 -13.28 -30.63
C GLY A 859 -33.19 -12.25 -29.53
N VAL A 860 -33.19 -12.69 -28.27
CA VAL A 860 -32.86 -11.86 -27.10
C VAL A 860 -31.43 -11.32 -27.20
N SER A 861 -30.48 -12.18 -27.55
CA SER A 861 -29.07 -11.79 -27.64
C SER A 861 -28.83 -10.78 -28.77
N SER A 862 -29.49 -10.96 -29.92
CA SER A 862 -29.40 -10.01 -31.04
C SER A 862 -29.97 -8.65 -30.67
N LEU A 863 -31.11 -8.62 -29.98
CA LEU A 863 -31.74 -7.36 -29.55
C LEU A 863 -30.86 -6.59 -28.55
N LEU A 864 -30.30 -7.28 -27.55
CA LEU A 864 -29.41 -6.70 -26.54
C LEU A 864 -28.16 -6.04 -27.16
N VAL A 865 -27.55 -6.70 -28.16
CA VAL A 865 -26.39 -6.15 -28.86
C VAL A 865 -26.77 -4.89 -29.64
N VAL A 866 -27.92 -4.89 -30.31
CA VAL A 866 -28.40 -3.73 -31.08
C VAL A 866 -28.70 -2.54 -30.15
N GLN A 867 -29.36 -2.77 -29.01
CA GLN A 867 -29.65 -1.74 -28.01
C GLN A 867 -28.39 -1.12 -27.42
N LYS A 868 -27.42 -1.94 -27.00
CA LYS A 868 -26.17 -1.40 -26.44
C LYS A 868 -25.39 -0.59 -27.46
N THR A 869 -25.42 -1.01 -28.73
CA THR A 869 -24.83 -0.24 -29.84
C THR A 869 -25.54 1.11 -30.02
N GLY A 870 -26.87 1.13 -29.87
CA GLY A 870 -27.67 2.36 -29.85
C GLY A 870 -27.32 3.32 -28.72
N GLN A 871 -27.13 2.82 -27.50
CA GLN A 871 -26.71 3.62 -26.34
C GLN A 871 -25.33 4.25 -26.55
N ILE A 872 -24.35 3.45 -26.96
CA ILE A 872 -22.98 3.94 -27.25
C ILE A 872 -23.02 4.99 -28.36
N ALA A 873 -23.87 4.82 -29.38
CA ALA A 873 -24.02 5.83 -30.42
C ALA A 873 -24.59 7.15 -29.89
N LYS A 874 -25.51 7.14 -28.92
CA LYS A 874 -26.01 8.37 -28.27
C LYS A 874 -24.91 9.10 -27.51
N GLU A 875 -24.07 8.36 -26.76
CA GLU A 875 -22.91 8.91 -26.04
C GLU A 875 -21.91 9.56 -27.02
N LEU A 876 -21.56 8.87 -28.11
CA LEU A 876 -20.64 9.39 -29.13
C LEU A 876 -21.17 10.64 -29.86
N VAL A 877 -22.49 10.75 -30.05
CA VAL A 877 -23.10 11.96 -30.63
C VAL A 877 -22.96 13.16 -29.70
N ALA A 878 -22.92 12.96 -28.38
CA ALA A 878 -22.72 14.05 -27.41
C ALA A 878 -21.27 14.60 -27.41
N GLU A 879 -20.30 13.82 -27.90
CA GLU A 879 -18.87 14.20 -27.91
C GLU A 879 -18.48 15.09 -29.11
N GLY A 880 -19.24 15.13 -30.20
CA GLY A 880 -18.98 16.05 -31.30
C GLY A 880 -19.77 15.82 -32.60
N GLU A 881 -19.94 16.89 -33.40
CA GLU A 881 -20.72 16.89 -34.65
C GLU A 881 -20.18 15.94 -35.73
N SER A 882 -18.89 15.62 -35.72
CA SER A 882 -18.27 14.67 -36.66
C SER A 882 -18.78 13.23 -36.46
N TYR A 883 -19.00 12.82 -35.21
CA TYR A 883 -19.58 11.50 -34.89
C TYR A 883 -21.05 11.43 -35.30
N GLN A 884 -21.78 12.53 -35.17
CA GLN A 884 -23.17 12.62 -35.63
C GLN A 884 -23.28 12.40 -37.14
N LEU A 885 -22.42 13.04 -37.94
CA LEU A 885 -22.40 12.85 -39.38
C LEU A 885 -21.98 11.41 -39.76
N GLY A 886 -20.95 10.87 -39.11
CA GLY A 886 -20.47 9.51 -39.36
C GLY A 886 -21.52 8.44 -39.06
N LEU A 887 -22.22 8.56 -37.93
CA LEU A 887 -23.30 7.64 -37.54
C LEU A 887 -24.52 7.75 -38.46
N LEU A 888 -24.86 8.96 -38.94
CA LEU A 888 -25.96 9.14 -39.89
C LEU A 888 -25.65 8.48 -41.25
N VAL A 889 -24.41 8.62 -41.74
CA VAL A 889 -23.97 7.93 -42.97
C VAL A 889 -23.96 6.42 -42.78
N GLY A 890 -23.42 5.93 -41.66
CA GLY A 890 -23.38 4.51 -41.33
C GLY A 890 -24.78 3.88 -41.25
N THR A 891 -25.72 4.56 -40.61
CA THR A 891 -27.12 4.09 -40.52
C THR A 891 -27.84 4.12 -41.87
N ALA A 892 -27.63 5.15 -42.70
CA ALA A 892 -28.18 5.19 -44.05
C ALA A 892 -27.69 4.00 -44.90
N VAL A 893 -26.39 3.67 -44.83
CA VAL A 893 -25.81 2.50 -45.51
C VAL A 893 -26.42 1.20 -45.00
N ALA A 894 -26.61 1.08 -43.69
CA ALA A 894 -27.25 -0.09 -43.08
C ALA A 894 -28.68 -0.29 -43.57
N TYR A 895 -29.49 0.77 -43.61
CA TYR A 895 -30.86 0.73 -44.14
C TYR A 895 -30.89 0.30 -45.61
N VAL A 896 -30.09 0.94 -46.46
CA VAL A 896 -30.04 0.64 -47.90
C VAL A 896 -29.60 -0.81 -48.14
N SER A 897 -28.59 -1.27 -47.41
CA SER A 897 -28.10 -2.64 -47.51
C SER A 897 -29.16 -3.66 -47.08
N ALA A 898 -29.88 -3.39 -45.98
CA ALA A 898 -30.93 -4.27 -45.49
C ALA A 898 -32.11 -4.37 -46.47
N PHE A 899 -32.58 -3.24 -47.02
CA PHE A 899 -33.64 -3.25 -48.03
C PHE A 899 -33.20 -3.95 -49.32
N TRP A 900 -31.96 -3.72 -49.77
CA TRP A 900 -31.41 -4.39 -50.93
C TRP A 900 -31.37 -5.92 -50.73
N TRP A 901 -30.91 -6.39 -49.56
CA TRP A 901 -30.94 -7.82 -49.23
C TRP A 901 -32.35 -8.40 -49.21
N ILE A 902 -33.33 -7.68 -48.66
CA ILE A 902 -34.74 -8.13 -48.66
C ILE A 902 -35.27 -8.26 -50.10
N VAL A 903 -34.99 -7.30 -50.97
CA VAL A 903 -35.44 -7.31 -52.38
C VAL A 903 -34.79 -8.46 -53.16
N VAL A 904 -33.47 -8.63 -53.02
CA VAL A 904 -32.73 -9.72 -53.70
C VAL A 904 -33.20 -11.09 -53.23
N SER A 905 -33.60 -11.20 -51.97
CA SER A 905 -34.07 -12.47 -51.37
C SER A 905 -35.56 -12.73 -51.55
N TYR A 906 -36.32 -11.75 -52.06
CA TYR A 906 -37.78 -11.80 -52.07
C TYR A 906 -38.32 -13.01 -52.84
N SER A 907 -37.82 -13.27 -54.05
CA SER A 907 -38.28 -14.38 -54.89
C SER A 907 -38.09 -15.75 -54.24
N ALA A 908 -37.07 -15.89 -53.40
CA ALA A 908 -36.74 -17.14 -52.72
C ALA A 908 -37.39 -17.26 -51.33
N ALA A 909 -37.51 -16.16 -50.58
CA ALA A 909 -38.15 -16.14 -49.27
C ALA A 909 -39.70 -16.15 -49.34
N ALA A 910 -40.29 -15.66 -50.43
CA ALA A 910 -41.73 -15.60 -50.68
C ALA A 910 -42.25 -16.80 -51.50
N SER A 911 -41.66 -17.98 -51.30
CA SER A 911 -41.93 -19.20 -52.07
C SER A 911 -43.30 -19.84 -51.79
N SER A 912 -43.98 -19.43 -50.70
CA SER A 912 -45.34 -19.87 -50.37
C SER A 912 -46.21 -18.66 -49.95
N PRO A 913 -47.54 -18.71 -50.15
CA PRO A 913 -48.44 -17.63 -49.73
C PRO A 913 -48.30 -17.28 -48.24
N LEU A 914 -48.00 -18.27 -47.40
CA LEU A 914 -47.79 -18.10 -45.97
C LEU A 914 -46.47 -17.36 -45.67
N ALA A 915 -45.38 -17.73 -46.33
CA ALA A 915 -44.08 -17.04 -46.17
C ALA A 915 -44.14 -15.59 -46.69
N SER A 916 -44.84 -15.33 -47.79
CA SER A 916 -45.09 -13.96 -48.28
C SER A 916 -45.92 -13.14 -47.28
N THR A 917 -46.90 -13.77 -46.62
CA THR A 917 -47.70 -13.12 -45.57
C THR A 917 -46.85 -12.80 -44.34
N LEU A 918 -45.99 -13.73 -43.91
CA LEU A 918 -45.08 -13.52 -42.78
C LEU A 918 -44.05 -12.42 -43.07
N LEU A 919 -43.54 -12.34 -44.30
CA LEU A 919 -42.65 -11.26 -44.74
C LEU A 919 -43.36 -9.90 -44.67
N GLY A 920 -44.58 -9.81 -45.21
CA GLY A 920 -45.40 -8.60 -45.14
C GLY A 920 -45.70 -8.19 -43.70
N ALA A 921 -46.06 -9.15 -42.84
CA ALA A 921 -46.30 -8.91 -41.43
C ALA A 921 -45.04 -8.41 -40.70
N ALA A 922 -43.88 -9.02 -40.93
CA ALA A 922 -42.62 -8.62 -40.29
C ALA A 922 -42.20 -7.19 -40.68
N LEU A 923 -42.29 -6.83 -41.96
CA LEU A 923 -41.94 -5.49 -42.44
C LEU A 923 -42.94 -4.42 -41.96
N CYS A 924 -44.22 -4.77 -41.92
CA CYS A 924 -45.27 -3.92 -41.38
C CYS A 924 -45.06 -3.68 -39.88
N SER A 925 -44.85 -4.75 -39.10
CA SER A 925 -44.55 -4.66 -37.66
C SER A 925 -43.29 -3.86 -37.39
N PHE A 926 -42.21 -4.07 -38.16
CA PHE A 926 -41.01 -3.24 -38.05
C PHE A 926 -41.33 -1.76 -38.24
N PHE A 927 -41.99 -1.39 -39.34
CA PHE A 927 -42.31 0.01 -39.63
C PHE A 927 -43.17 0.66 -38.53
N PHE A 928 -44.22 -0.03 -38.09
CA PHE A 928 -45.09 0.46 -37.01
C PHE A 928 -44.33 0.60 -35.69
N LEU A 929 -43.52 -0.39 -35.30
CA LEU A 929 -42.74 -0.34 -34.06
C LEU A 929 -41.65 0.75 -34.11
N THR A 930 -41.02 0.96 -35.26
CA THR A 930 -40.09 2.08 -35.46
C THR A 930 -40.80 3.42 -35.29
N CYS A 931 -41.96 3.63 -35.92
CA CYS A 931 -42.74 4.85 -35.76
C CYS A 931 -43.18 5.07 -34.30
N ILE A 932 -43.71 4.04 -33.64
CA ILE A 932 -44.11 4.10 -32.23
C ILE A 932 -42.90 4.42 -31.35
N GLY A 933 -41.76 3.76 -31.56
CA GLY A 933 -40.55 4.00 -30.80
C GLY A 933 -40.02 5.43 -30.94
N PHE A 934 -40.06 6.02 -32.15
CA PHE A 934 -39.66 7.41 -32.35
C PHE A 934 -40.65 8.41 -31.73
N VAL A 935 -41.95 8.15 -31.83
CA VAL A 935 -42.99 8.98 -31.19
C VAL A 935 -42.85 8.96 -29.67
N LEU A 936 -42.55 7.79 -29.10
CA LEU A 936 -42.28 7.63 -27.67
C LEU A 936 -40.87 8.10 -27.26
N ARG A 937 -40.02 8.50 -28.20
CA ARG A 937 -38.57 8.81 -28.01
C ARG A 937 -37.76 7.67 -27.38
N ARG A 938 -38.23 6.42 -27.51
CA ARG A 938 -37.63 5.21 -26.93
C ARG A 938 -36.72 4.44 -27.86
N THR A 939 -36.65 4.82 -29.14
CA THR A 939 -35.70 4.24 -30.09
C THR A 939 -34.92 5.31 -30.84
N ASN A 940 -33.80 4.91 -31.43
CA ASN A 940 -32.98 5.78 -32.27
C ASN A 940 -32.70 5.17 -33.66
N VAL A 941 -32.11 5.97 -34.55
CA VAL A 941 -31.86 5.60 -35.96
C VAL A 941 -30.88 4.42 -36.08
N VAL A 942 -29.94 4.28 -35.13
CA VAL A 942 -28.95 3.19 -35.10
C VAL A 942 -29.60 1.87 -34.68
N GLU A 943 -30.43 1.90 -33.64
CA GLU A 943 -31.16 0.71 -33.16
C GLU A 943 -32.12 0.19 -34.22
N SER A 944 -32.93 1.08 -34.81
CA SER A 944 -33.89 0.73 -35.85
C SER A 944 -33.20 0.20 -37.12
N ALA A 945 -32.05 0.76 -37.51
CA ALA A 945 -31.24 0.23 -38.62
C ALA A 945 -30.67 -1.18 -38.30
N GLY A 946 -30.20 -1.38 -37.07
CA GLY A 946 -29.69 -2.67 -36.59
C GLY A 946 -30.75 -3.76 -36.59
N ILE A 947 -31.96 -3.45 -36.13
CA ILE A 947 -33.10 -4.39 -36.15
C ILE A 947 -33.48 -4.75 -37.58
N LEU A 948 -33.51 -3.78 -38.50
CA LEU A 948 -33.80 -4.07 -39.91
C LEU A 948 -32.73 -4.97 -40.55
N LEU A 949 -31.45 -4.79 -40.20
CA LEU A 949 -30.37 -5.68 -40.65
C LEU A 949 -30.54 -7.10 -40.14
N VAL A 950 -30.95 -7.29 -38.88
CA VAL A 950 -31.25 -8.61 -38.31
C VAL A 950 -32.41 -9.28 -39.05
N ILE A 951 -33.46 -8.52 -39.39
CA ILE A 951 -34.60 -9.02 -40.16
C ILE A 951 -34.18 -9.39 -41.58
N ALA A 952 -33.46 -8.50 -42.28
CA ALA A 952 -32.97 -8.72 -43.64
C ALA A 952 -32.05 -9.94 -43.75
N TYR A 953 -31.15 -10.11 -42.78
CA TYR A 953 -30.27 -11.27 -42.68
C TYR A 953 -31.05 -12.59 -42.57
N ASN A 954 -32.06 -12.64 -41.70
CA ASN A 954 -32.87 -13.84 -41.50
C ASN A 954 -33.78 -14.15 -42.71
N ILE A 955 -34.26 -13.13 -43.42
CA ILE A 955 -35.02 -13.29 -44.67
C ILE A 955 -34.11 -13.84 -45.78
N TRP A 956 -32.89 -13.33 -45.91
CA TRP A 956 -31.91 -13.83 -46.89
C TRP A 956 -31.57 -15.31 -46.64
N LEU A 957 -31.44 -15.71 -45.38
CA LEU A 957 -31.23 -17.12 -45.02
C LEU A 957 -32.40 -18.04 -45.37
N CYS A 958 -33.64 -17.53 -45.44
CA CYS A 958 -34.80 -18.32 -45.87
C CYS A 958 -34.77 -18.66 -47.38
N GLY A 959 -34.07 -17.87 -48.19
CA GLY A 959 -34.03 -18.00 -49.64
C GLY A 959 -32.96 -18.93 -50.21
N LEU A 960 -32.07 -19.48 -49.39
CA LEU A 960 -30.90 -20.25 -49.85
C LEU A 960 -31.16 -21.76 -50.03
N GLY A 961 -32.42 -22.19 -49.91
CA GLY A 961 -32.84 -23.59 -50.02
C GLY A 961 -33.19 -24.08 -51.43
N SER A 962 -33.10 -23.25 -52.47
CA SER A 962 -33.42 -23.63 -53.85
C SER A 962 -32.41 -23.06 -54.84
N ASP A 963 -31.66 -23.97 -55.46
CA ASP A 963 -30.72 -23.81 -56.58
C ASP A 963 -29.40 -23.06 -56.33
N GLU A 964 -28.34 -23.85 -56.09
CA GLU A 964 -26.96 -23.42 -56.29
C GLU A 964 -26.67 -23.15 -57.78
N LYS A 965 -26.51 -21.87 -58.15
CA LYS A 965 -25.67 -21.48 -59.30
C LYS A 965 -24.97 -20.13 -59.11
N SER A 966 -23.64 -20.23 -59.02
CA SER A 966 -22.58 -19.31 -59.46
C SER A 966 -22.83 -17.79 -59.48
N VAL A 967 -22.26 -17.08 -58.49
CA VAL A 967 -22.03 -15.61 -58.56
C VAL A 967 -20.52 -15.26 -58.54
N PHE A 968 -19.61 -16.23 -58.47
CA PHE A 968 -18.17 -15.96 -58.25
C PHE A 968 -17.21 -16.45 -59.34
N ASP A 969 -17.70 -16.81 -60.54
CA ASP A 969 -16.84 -17.26 -61.65
C ASP A 969 -16.24 -16.14 -62.52
N SER A 970 -16.47 -14.85 -62.20
CA SER A 970 -16.02 -13.73 -63.03
C SER A 970 -14.79 -12.97 -62.51
N ALA A 971 -14.23 -13.32 -61.34
CA ALA A 971 -13.24 -12.46 -60.67
C ALA A 971 -11.80 -13.01 -60.58
N LEU A 972 -11.48 -14.15 -61.22
CA LEU A 972 -10.15 -14.79 -61.09
C LEU A 972 -9.37 -14.98 -62.40
N SER A 973 -9.77 -14.32 -63.50
CA SER A 973 -9.07 -14.46 -64.79
C SER A 973 -7.87 -13.53 -65.02
N TYR A 974 -7.40 -12.78 -64.02
CA TYR A 974 -6.25 -11.88 -64.19
C TYR A 974 -5.34 -11.86 -62.96
N ALA A 975 -4.33 -12.74 -62.94
CA ALA A 975 -3.01 -12.50 -62.34
C ALA A 975 -2.13 -13.76 -62.49
N PRO A 976 -1.25 -13.81 -63.50
CA PRO A 976 -0.23 -14.84 -63.60
C PRO A 976 0.96 -14.42 -62.73
N LEU A 977 1.24 -15.15 -61.66
CA LEU A 977 2.54 -15.38 -61.00
C LEU A 977 2.32 -15.76 -59.53
N LEU A 978 2.51 -17.04 -59.18
CA LEU A 978 3.06 -17.54 -57.89
C LEU A 978 2.95 -19.09 -57.82
N PRO A 979 3.77 -19.87 -58.56
CA PRO A 979 3.60 -21.32 -58.63
C PRO A 979 4.20 -22.16 -57.48
N ASN A 980 4.74 -21.60 -56.40
CA ASN A 980 5.53 -22.40 -55.43
C ASN A 980 5.05 -22.42 -53.97
N ILE A 981 3.88 -21.87 -53.63
CA ILE A 981 3.34 -21.90 -52.23
C ILE A 981 1.86 -22.38 -52.16
N MET A 982 1.28 -22.82 -53.29
CA MET A 982 -0.16 -23.12 -53.42
C MET A 982 -0.63 -24.60 -53.29
N PRO A 983 0.18 -25.65 -53.10
CA PRO A 983 -0.40 -27.00 -52.93
C PRO A 983 -0.98 -27.29 -51.54
N HIS A 984 -0.44 -26.70 -50.46
CA HIS A 984 -0.82 -27.04 -49.09
C HIS A 984 -1.90 -26.13 -48.47
N LEU A 985 -2.01 -24.88 -48.91
CA LEU A 985 -3.10 -23.98 -48.50
C LEU A 985 -4.40 -24.26 -49.27
N GLY A 986 -4.32 -24.72 -50.53
CA GLY A 986 -5.48 -25.02 -51.36
C GLY A 986 -6.31 -26.21 -50.87
N ALA A 987 -5.68 -27.24 -50.30
CA ALA A 987 -6.40 -28.42 -49.80
C ALA A 987 -7.23 -28.13 -48.55
N LEU A 988 -6.71 -27.32 -47.63
CA LEU A 988 -7.43 -26.92 -46.40
C LEU A 988 -8.59 -25.95 -46.73
N PHE A 989 -8.35 -25.00 -47.64
CA PHE A 989 -9.37 -24.05 -48.06
C PHE A 989 -10.48 -24.73 -48.88
N ASN A 990 -10.15 -25.71 -49.72
CA ASN A 990 -11.14 -26.49 -50.47
C ASN A 990 -11.93 -27.46 -49.57
N PHE A 991 -11.30 -28.05 -48.55
CA PHE A 991 -11.99 -28.90 -47.59
C PHE A 991 -13.06 -28.13 -46.80
N ILE A 992 -12.71 -26.96 -46.23
CA ILE A 992 -13.67 -26.15 -45.46
C ILE A 992 -14.80 -25.61 -46.36
N ARG A 993 -14.50 -25.29 -47.62
CA ARG A 993 -15.44 -24.67 -48.57
C ARG A 993 -16.43 -25.66 -49.20
N HIS A 994 -16.12 -26.96 -49.22
CA HIS A 994 -16.97 -28.01 -49.82
C HIS A 994 -17.60 -28.98 -48.81
N THR A 995 -17.21 -28.94 -47.52
CA THR A 995 -17.74 -29.88 -46.50
C THR A 995 -18.94 -29.31 -45.72
N LEU A 996 -19.12 -27.98 -45.66
CA LEU A 996 -20.28 -27.34 -45.03
C LEU A 996 -20.93 -26.34 -45.99
N PRO A 997 -22.27 -26.35 -46.16
CA PRO A 997 -22.95 -25.35 -46.97
C PRO A 997 -22.62 -23.94 -46.48
N LYS A 998 -22.28 -23.02 -47.38
CA LYS A 998 -21.95 -21.62 -47.06
C LYS A 998 -22.98 -20.93 -46.13
N PRO A 999 -24.30 -21.16 -46.25
CA PRO A 999 -25.29 -20.59 -45.33
C PRO A 999 -25.09 -21.05 -43.88
N VAL A 1000 -24.65 -22.29 -43.65
CA VAL A 1000 -24.38 -22.86 -42.33
C VAL A 1000 -23.18 -22.18 -41.68
N LEU A 1001 -22.14 -21.86 -42.46
CA LEU A 1001 -20.96 -21.13 -41.96
C LEU A 1001 -21.31 -19.68 -41.56
N PHE A 1002 -22.11 -18.98 -42.36
CA PHE A 1002 -22.55 -17.61 -42.03
C PHE A 1002 -23.49 -17.59 -40.81
N ALA A 1003 -24.43 -18.54 -40.73
CA ALA A 1003 -25.33 -18.69 -39.58
C ALA A 1003 -24.58 -19.01 -38.29
N LEU A 1004 -23.57 -19.89 -38.37
CA LEU A 1004 -22.73 -20.24 -37.23
C LEU A 1004 -21.90 -19.05 -36.76
N SER A 1005 -21.28 -18.32 -37.69
CA SER A 1005 -20.44 -17.15 -37.37
C SER A 1005 -21.26 -16.05 -36.69
N TYR A 1006 -22.46 -15.77 -37.20
CA TYR A 1006 -23.38 -14.79 -36.61
C TYR A 1006 -23.79 -15.18 -35.18
N ARG A 1007 -24.23 -16.43 -34.96
CA ARG A 1007 -24.65 -16.93 -33.64
C ARG A 1007 -23.53 -16.91 -32.62
N LEU A 1008 -22.32 -17.30 -33.03
CA LEU A 1008 -21.14 -17.25 -32.17
C LEU A 1008 -20.81 -15.81 -31.76
N ALA A 1009 -20.83 -14.88 -32.71
CA ALA A 1009 -20.55 -13.48 -32.45
C ALA A 1009 -21.59 -12.83 -31.52
N ILE A 1010 -22.88 -12.99 -31.81
CA ILE A 1010 -23.96 -12.38 -31.03
C ILE A 1010 -24.03 -12.95 -29.61
N LEU A 1011 -23.92 -14.27 -29.42
CA LEU A 1011 -23.94 -14.87 -28.08
C LEU A 1011 -22.71 -14.45 -27.27
N GLN A 1012 -21.54 -14.35 -27.90
CA GLN A 1012 -20.33 -13.90 -27.23
C GLN A 1012 -20.42 -12.42 -26.83
N LEU A 1013 -20.93 -11.55 -27.71
CA LEU A 1013 -21.15 -10.14 -27.41
C LEU A 1013 -22.21 -9.96 -26.31
N ALA A 1014 -23.36 -10.62 -26.42
CA ALA A 1014 -24.41 -10.57 -25.39
C ALA A 1014 -23.90 -11.05 -24.02
N SER A 1015 -23.08 -12.12 -23.97
CA SER A 1015 -22.48 -12.62 -22.73
C SER A 1015 -21.51 -11.64 -22.06
N ARG A 1016 -20.94 -10.70 -22.83
CA ARG A 1016 -20.06 -9.63 -22.33
C ARG A 1016 -20.84 -8.37 -21.94
N ILE A 1017 -21.96 -8.11 -22.61
CA ILE A 1017 -22.83 -6.96 -22.34
C ILE A 1017 -23.65 -7.19 -21.06
N LEU A 1018 -24.18 -8.40 -20.83
CA LEU A 1018 -25.05 -8.70 -19.68
C LEU A 1018 -24.45 -8.27 -18.31
N PRO A 1019 -23.18 -8.58 -17.99
CA PRO A 1019 -22.56 -8.13 -16.74
C PRO A 1019 -22.44 -6.61 -16.63
N SER A 1020 -22.25 -5.89 -17.74
CA SER A 1020 -22.12 -4.43 -17.74
C SER A 1020 -23.44 -3.70 -17.47
N ILE A 1021 -24.57 -4.29 -17.87
CA ILE A 1021 -25.90 -3.74 -17.58
C ILE A 1021 -26.24 -3.91 -16.09
N GLY A 1022 -25.82 -5.01 -15.46
CA GLY A 1022 -26.00 -5.25 -14.03
C GLY A 1022 -25.12 -4.38 -13.11
N ILE A 1023 -24.13 -3.68 -13.67
CA ILE A 1023 -23.25 -2.75 -12.92
C ILE A 1023 -23.74 -1.30 -13.06
N GLY A 1024 -24.50 -0.99 -14.12
CA GLY A 1024 -24.95 0.36 -14.46
C GLY A 1024 -26.26 0.83 -13.83
N ALA A 1025 -26.94 -0.02 -13.04
CA ALA A 1025 -28.18 0.33 -12.32
C ALA A 1025 -28.00 0.43 -10.79
N ASP A 1026 -26.75 0.37 -10.29
CA ASP A 1026 -26.42 0.49 -8.86
C ASP A 1026 -25.90 1.89 -8.51
N SER A 1027 -26.55 2.92 -9.06
CA SER A 1027 -26.38 4.30 -8.60
C SER A 1027 -27.75 4.92 -8.32
N ILE A 1028 -28.37 4.51 -7.21
CA ILE A 1028 -29.30 5.28 -6.35
C ILE A 1028 -29.52 4.44 -5.08
N ASP A 1029 -29.52 5.11 -3.92
CA ASP A 1029 -29.50 4.59 -2.55
C ASP A 1029 -30.65 3.66 -2.12
N ASP A 1030 -30.38 2.89 -1.06
CA ASP A 1030 -31.30 2.24 -0.11
C ASP A 1030 -32.39 1.30 -0.67
N TYR A 1031 -32.17 -0.02 -0.50
CA TYR A 1031 -33.00 -0.92 0.32
C TYR A 1031 -32.40 -2.33 0.29
N GLU A 1032 -32.46 -3.04 1.42
CA GLU A 1032 -32.36 -4.50 1.43
C GLU A 1032 -33.39 -5.06 0.44
N ASP A 1033 -32.92 -5.70 -0.63
CA ASP A 1033 -33.72 -6.73 -1.27
C ASP A 1033 -32.82 -7.89 -1.68
N THR A 1034 -33.16 -9.04 -1.12
CA THR A 1034 -32.56 -10.34 -1.34
C THR A 1034 -32.42 -10.65 -2.84
N TRP A 1035 -31.34 -11.35 -3.19
CA TRP A 1035 -30.97 -11.80 -4.54
C TRP A 1035 -32.03 -12.68 -5.28
N GLU A 1036 -33.26 -12.77 -4.79
CA GLU A 1036 -34.31 -13.71 -5.26
C GLU A 1036 -35.39 -13.07 -6.15
N ASP A 1037 -35.59 -11.75 -6.17
CA ASP A 1037 -36.83 -11.18 -6.76
C ASP A 1037 -36.72 -10.44 -8.12
N ARG A 1038 -35.61 -10.58 -8.86
CA ARG A 1038 -35.56 -10.10 -10.27
C ARG A 1038 -35.49 -11.26 -11.28
N PRO A 1039 -36.49 -11.43 -12.18
CA PRO A 1039 -36.56 -12.56 -13.12
C PRO A 1039 -35.41 -12.58 -14.16
N THR A 1040 -34.73 -11.45 -14.36
CA THR A 1040 -33.57 -11.31 -15.26
C THR A 1040 -32.28 -11.92 -14.69
N SER A 1041 -32.14 -12.06 -13.36
CA SER A 1041 -30.89 -12.52 -12.74
C SER A 1041 -30.67 -14.04 -12.86
N ALA A 1042 -31.73 -14.85 -12.80
CA ALA A 1042 -31.64 -16.30 -12.91
C ALA A 1042 -31.28 -16.75 -14.33
N LEU A 1043 -31.88 -16.11 -15.34
CA LEU A 1043 -31.58 -16.37 -16.76
C LEU A 1043 -30.15 -15.93 -17.12
N ALA A 1044 -29.72 -14.76 -16.62
CA ALA A 1044 -28.35 -14.27 -16.76
C ALA A 1044 -27.32 -15.23 -16.12
N ARG A 1045 -27.61 -15.72 -14.90
CA ARG A 1045 -26.75 -16.68 -14.20
C ARG A 1045 -26.67 -18.01 -14.95
N LEU A 1046 -27.79 -18.51 -15.47
CA LEU A 1046 -27.83 -19.72 -16.28
C LEU A 1046 -27.00 -19.58 -17.57
N LEU A 1047 -27.18 -18.49 -18.30
CA LEU A 1047 -26.47 -18.20 -19.54
C LEU A 1047 -24.96 -18.07 -19.34
N LEU A 1048 -24.53 -17.40 -18.27
CA LEU A 1048 -23.10 -17.22 -17.95
C LEU A 1048 -22.46 -18.52 -17.46
N THR A 1049 -23.16 -19.29 -16.62
CA THR A 1049 -22.65 -20.54 -16.03
C THR A 1049 -22.49 -21.63 -17.10
N TYR A 1050 -23.45 -21.74 -18.02
CA TYR A 1050 -23.47 -22.79 -19.03
C TYR A 1050 -23.05 -22.33 -20.44
N ARG A 1051 -22.43 -21.15 -20.57
CA ARG A 1051 -22.07 -20.54 -21.88
C ARG A 1051 -21.34 -21.51 -22.81
N GLN A 1052 -20.36 -22.27 -22.30
CA GLN A 1052 -19.58 -23.21 -23.09
C GLN A 1052 -20.42 -24.42 -23.55
N SER A 1053 -21.29 -24.93 -22.68
CA SER A 1053 -22.23 -26.00 -23.00
C SER A 1053 -23.28 -25.55 -24.01
N ILE A 1054 -23.81 -24.33 -23.87
CA ILE A 1054 -24.73 -23.72 -24.84
C ILE A 1054 -24.04 -23.58 -26.21
N PHE A 1055 -22.77 -23.14 -26.26
CA PHE A 1055 -22.01 -23.05 -27.51
C PHE A 1055 -21.86 -24.39 -28.23
N VAL A 1056 -21.48 -25.45 -27.51
CA VAL A 1056 -21.33 -26.80 -28.08
C VAL A 1056 -22.69 -27.37 -28.53
N THR A 1057 -23.75 -27.08 -27.78
CA THR A 1057 -25.12 -27.55 -28.04
C THR A 1057 -25.72 -26.84 -29.26
N VAL A 1058 -25.54 -25.52 -29.39
CA VAL A 1058 -25.99 -24.72 -30.55
C VAL A 1058 -25.24 -25.12 -31.83
N TYR A 1059 -23.93 -25.38 -31.73
CA TYR A 1059 -23.13 -25.91 -32.84
C TYR A 1059 -23.63 -27.29 -33.30
N SER A 1060 -23.87 -28.19 -32.35
CA SER A 1060 -24.37 -29.55 -32.62
C SER A 1060 -25.80 -29.52 -33.20
N HIS A 1061 -26.66 -28.63 -32.71
CA HIS A 1061 -28.02 -28.45 -33.19
C HIS A 1061 -28.09 -27.98 -34.65
N LEU A 1062 -27.23 -27.03 -35.05
CA LEU A 1062 -27.16 -26.52 -36.42
C LEU A 1062 -26.75 -27.58 -37.44
N LEU A 1063 -25.86 -28.49 -37.06
CA LEU A 1063 -25.39 -29.57 -37.92
C LEU A 1063 -26.44 -30.68 -38.13
N LEU A 1064 -27.42 -30.78 -37.23
CA LEU A 1064 -28.43 -31.84 -37.23
C LEU A 1064 -29.80 -31.38 -37.76
N LEU A 1065 -29.98 -30.09 -38.06
CA LEU A 1065 -31.24 -29.54 -38.57
C LEU A 1065 -31.36 -29.63 -40.09
N ASP A 1066 -32.39 -30.34 -40.55
CA ASP A 1066 -32.76 -30.47 -41.95
C ASP A 1066 -33.12 -29.09 -42.57
N PRO A 1067 -32.72 -28.74 -43.81
CA PRO A 1067 -32.87 -27.39 -44.38
C PRO A 1067 -34.31 -26.85 -44.38
N SER A 1068 -35.30 -27.75 -44.47
CA SER A 1068 -36.74 -27.45 -44.42
C SER A 1068 -37.20 -26.92 -43.05
N SER A 1069 -36.60 -27.42 -41.96
CA SER A 1069 -36.90 -27.02 -40.58
C SER A 1069 -36.28 -25.67 -40.18
N GLN A 1070 -35.27 -25.22 -40.93
CA GLN A 1070 -34.58 -23.96 -40.67
C GLN A 1070 -35.43 -22.75 -41.07
N VAL A 1071 -36.21 -22.84 -42.15
CA VAL A 1071 -37.05 -21.73 -42.65
C VAL A 1071 -38.06 -21.27 -41.57
N TRP A 1072 -38.77 -22.22 -40.95
CA TRP A 1072 -39.72 -21.93 -39.87
C TRP A 1072 -39.04 -21.37 -38.63
N SER A 1073 -37.85 -21.89 -38.29
CA SER A 1073 -37.06 -21.40 -37.17
C SER A 1073 -36.61 -19.94 -37.36
N ARG A 1074 -36.35 -19.50 -38.60
CA ARG A 1074 -36.01 -18.10 -38.92
C ARG A 1074 -37.21 -17.17 -38.80
N TRP A 1075 -38.38 -17.58 -39.26
CA TRP A 1075 -39.60 -16.80 -39.06
C TRP A 1075 -39.97 -16.65 -37.59
N MET A 1076 -39.78 -17.72 -36.79
CA MET A 1076 -39.95 -17.65 -35.34
C MET A 1076 -38.95 -16.71 -34.68
N LEU A 1077 -37.69 -16.68 -35.14
CA LEU A 1077 -36.68 -15.73 -34.65
C LEU A 1077 -37.09 -14.28 -34.91
N ILE A 1078 -37.53 -13.97 -36.14
CA ILE A 1078 -38.03 -12.64 -36.52
C ILE A 1078 -39.23 -12.25 -35.64
N PHE A 1079 -40.18 -13.17 -35.46
CA PHE A 1079 -41.35 -12.96 -34.61
C PHE A 1079 -40.97 -12.67 -33.16
N PHE A 1080 -40.10 -13.47 -32.54
CA PHE A 1080 -39.67 -13.24 -31.15
C PHE A 1080 -38.87 -11.95 -31.01
N THR A 1081 -38.01 -11.62 -31.97
CA THR A 1081 -37.19 -10.40 -31.92
C THR A 1081 -38.07 -9.16 -31.97
N LEU A 1082 -39.02 -9.10 -32.91
CA LEU A 1082 -39.99 -8.00 -33.03
C LEU A 1082 -40.97 -7.95 -31.86
N GLY A 1083 -41.41 -9.11 -31.36
CA GLY A 1083 -42.31 -9.22 -30.21
C GLY A 1083 -41.67 -8.71 -28.92
N ILE A 1084 -40.41 -9.09 -28.65
CA ILE A 1084 -39.68 -8.62 -27.46
C ILE A 1084 -39.39 -7.12 -27.57
N TRP A 1085 -39.00 -6.64 -28.75
CA TRP A 1085 -38.81 -5.20 -28.98
C TRP A 1085 -40.10 -4.40 -28.78
N ALA A 1086 -41.25 -4.93 -29.21
CA ALA A 1086 -42.55 -4.31 -28.95
C ALA A 1086 -42.90 -4.24 -27.46
N VAL A 1087 -42.63 -5.32 -26.71
CA VAL A 1087 -42.86 -5.36 -25.25
C VAL A 1087 -41.97 -4.34 -24.55
N GLU A 1088 -40.69 -4.26 -24.90
CA GLU A 1088 -39.76 -3.29 -24.33
C GLU A 1088 -40.23 -1.84 -24.56
N LEU A 1089 -40.58 -1.49 -25.81
CA LEU A 1089 -41.05 -0.15 -26.16
C LEU A 1089 -42.29 0.26 -25.35
N LEU A 1090 -43.10 -0.71 -24.90
CA LEU A 1090 -44.30 -0.49 -24.09
C LEU A 1090 -44.03 -0.51 -22.57
N VAL A 1091 -43.18 -1.42 -22.08
CA VAL A 1091 -42.99 -1.71 -20.64
C VAL A 1091 -42.06 -0.73 -19.92
N SER A 1092 -41.23 0.07 -20.60
CA SER A 1092 -40.28 1.00 -19.95
C SER A 1092 -40.95 2.24 -19.29
N SER A 1093 -41.94 2.06 -18.42
CA SER A 1093 -42.88 3.09 -17.96
C SER A 1093 -42.62 3.65 -16.55
N ALA A 1094 -41.39 3.83 -16.08
CA ALA A 1094 -41.21 4.36 -14.70
C ALA A 1094 -40.00 5.26 -14.37
N GLU A 1095 -38.90 5.31 -15.14
CA GLU A 1095 -37.68 5.98 -14.62
C GLU A 1095 -37.09 7.10 -15.49
N ASP A 1096 -37.56 7.31 -16.72
CA ASP A 1096 -36.94 8.30 -17.63
C ASP A 1096 -37.55 9.72 -17.57
N ASP A 1097 -38.57 9.98 -16.74
CA ASP A 1097 -39.21 11.30 -16.65
C ASP A 1097 -38.43 12.35 -15.82
N ASP A 1098 -37.33 11.99 -15.13
CA ASP A 1098 -36.63 12.91 -14.23
C ASP A 1098 -35.38 13.59 -14.83
N VAL A 1099 -34.97 13.22 -16.05
CA VAL A 1099 -33.82 13.84 -16.73
C VAL A 1099 -34.21 15.12 -17.50
N GLY A 1100 -35.51 15.35 -17.71
CA GLY A 1100 -36.04 16.48 -18.49
C GLY A 1100 -36.17 17.83 -17.76
N LYS A 1101 -35.89 17.93 -16.46
CA LYS A 1101 -36.12 19.15 -15.65
C LYS A 1101 -34.89 19.97 -15.27
N ARG A 1102 -33.71 19.68 -15.80
CA ARG A 1102 -32.46 20.42 -15.49
C ARG A 1102 -31.93 21.33 -16.61
N LEU A 1103 -32.78 21.71 -17.55
CA LEU A 1103 -32.47 22.76 -18.53
C LEU A 1103 -33.63 23.77 -18.58
N ASP A 1104 -33.67 24.65 -17.58
CA ASP A 1104 -34.21 26.00 -17.61
C ASP A 1104 -33.33 26.91 -16.73
#